data_AF-A0A2D5TKG0-F1
#
_entry.id   AF-A0A2D5TKG0-F1
#
_cell.length_a   1.000
_cell.length_b   1.000
_cell.length_c   1.000
_cell.angle_alpha   90.00
_cell.angle_beta   90.00
_cell.angle_gamma   90.00
#
_symmetry.space_group_name_H-M   'P 1'
#
loop_
_entity.id
_entity.type
_entity.pdbx_description
1 polymer ?
#
loop_
_entity_poly.entity_id
_entity_poly.type
_entity_poly.pdbx_seq_one_letter_code
_entity_poly.pdbx_strand_id
1 'polypeptide(L)'
;MSKSQCYHCGTSCDTKSFVKEDKYFCCNGCKTVYELLYENDMACYYDFQSNPGAIPTEIEDRYEYLEKQEIQEKLLEFCDENSHIVNLYIPHVHCSSCIWVLENLRKLNENIISSTVDFVKKEVRIHYNPKKTNLKEVVLLLCAIGYEPYISLDNLEKKDKIVDRSLHYKLGIAGFAFGNVMFLSFPEYFEVSEFWLEKYKVVFRWLMLIFSLPVVFYAAQGYFVSAYKGLSNKILNIDVPIALGILVLFVRSSVEVIFDLGSGFFDSLTGLVFFLLVGKYFQQKTYSYLSFERDYKSYFPIAVTKITNSKEESVQIQDVEAGDRLLIRNQELIPVDGILMKGKAQIDYSFVTGESQPVLKESGDKIFAGGKQLEGIIEMEVLKSVSQSYLTQLWSNAAFNEKPISNFRNVTDAISKHFTLAVLTIAVLSTTFWLLNDPSKALNVFTAVLIIACPCAIALAAPFTLGNMLRIFGQNKFYLKNSQVIEKLAKINTILFDKTGTITKNRKKGIRYSGATLSYNEKILLKSSVRTSNHPLSRLLYESMGEVEAITVDEVKEYAGKGIQIKFKKRSIKIGSESFVLKKNHSTNFDTSIHVSIDNHYKGKFTIRNSYREGLKEVMDGLKSIFKLAIISGDNDGERKKLEKILPENTRLLFNKNPEDKLNYVAQLQKDNSEVAMIGDGLNDAGALMQSNVGIVVSENTNVFSPACDAILDAKEFAKIPVFFELSKRAIRIIHYCFVLSFFYNIIGLYFAVTGQLEPVIAAILMPFSSISVVVFTTILTNITSKKLLS
;
A
#
# COMPACT_ATOMS: atom_id res chain seq x y z
N MET A 1 46.41 -37.10 -17.40
CA MET A 1 45.08 -36.97 -16.76
C MET A 1 44.58 -35.56 -17.04
N SER A 2 43.55 -35.43 -17.88
CA SER A 2 42.95 -34.12 -18.18
C SER A 2 42.31 -33.56 -16.90
N LYS A 3 42.73 -32.38 -16.45
CA LYS A 3 42.06 -31.65 -15.37
C LYS A 3 40.62 -31.37 -15.80
N SER A 4 39.63 -32.01 -15.16
CA SER A 4 38.21 -31.70 -15.36
C SER A 4 37.94 -30.27 -14.90
N GLN A 5 37.31 -29.45 -15.73
CA GLN A 5 36.89 -28.09 -15.36
C GLN A 5 35.55 -28.13 -14.61
N CYS A 6 35.37 -27.21 -13.68
CA CYS A 6 34.13 -27.03 -12.94
C CYS A 6 33.03 -26.58 -13.90
N TYR A 7 31.91 -27.32 -13.93
CA TYR A 7 30.78 -27.04 -14.81
C TYR A 7 30.09 -25.69 -14.51
N HIS A 8 30.25 -25.14 -13.31
CA HIS A 8 29.59 -23.88 -12.92
C HIS A 8 30.46 -22.63 -13.04
N CYS A 9 31.70 -22.68 -12.54
CA CYS A 9 32.59 -21.51 -12.50
C CYS A 9 33.80 -21.61 -13.44
N GLY A 10 33.97 -22.72 -14.16
CA GLY A 10 35.06 -22.91 -15.13
C GLY A 10 36.46 -23.13 -14.56
N THR A 11 36.62 -23.14 -13.23
CA THR A 11 37.94 -23.36 -12.59
C THR A 11 38.38 -24.83 -12.67
N SER A 12 39.68 -25.10 -12.62
CA SER A 12 40.19 -26.48 -12.64
C SER A 12 39.79 -27.21 -11.36
N CYS A 13 39.16 -28.38 -11.47
CA CYS A 13 38.91 -29.24 -10.31
C CYS A 13 40.17 -30.02 -9.94
N ASP A 14 40.54 -30.01 -8.67
CA ASP A 14 41.55 -30.91 -8.11
C ASP A 14 40.99 -32.32 -7.90
N THR A 15 41.86 -33.28 -7.54
CA THR A 15 41.58 -34.74 -7.45
C THR A 15 40.43 -35.14 -6.51
N LYS A 16 39.86 -34.21 -5.74
CA LYS A 16 38.62 -34.36 -4.95
C LYS A 16 37.50 -33.52 -5.56
N SER A 17 37.12 -33.81 -6.79
CA SER A 17 36.00 -33.13 -7.45
C SER A 17 34.66 -33.67 -6.96
N PHE A 18 33.70 -32.76 -6.71
CA PHE A 18 32.34 -33.15 -6.41
C PHE A 18 31.64 -33.52 -7.73
N VAL A 19 30.98 -34.68 -7.79
CA VAL A 19 30.36 -35.21 -9.02
C VAL A 19 28.85 -35.32 -8.86
N LYS A 20 28.10 -34.89 -9.89
CA LYS A 20 26.65 -35.08 -10.03
C LYS A 20 26.30 -35.16 -11.52
N GLU A 21 25.54 -36.19 -11.94
CA GLU A 21 25.10 -36.39 -13.34
C GLU A 21 26.22 -36.19 -14.38
N ASP A 22 27.37 -36.86 -14.18
CA ASP A 22 28.56 -36.78 -15.04
C ASP A 22 29.23 -35.40 -15.18
N LYS A 23 28.88 -34.44 -14.31
CA LYS A 23 29.50 -33.10 -14.23
C LYS A 23 30.39 -32.97 -12.99
N TYR A 24 31.51 -32.26 -13.15
CA TYR A 24 32.50 -32.01 -12.10
C TYR A 24 32.35 -30.59 -11.52
N PHE A 25 32.51 -30.46 -10.21
CA PHE A 25 32.45 -29.17 -9.51
C PHE A 25 33.67 -28.98 -8.60
N CYS A 26 34.21 -27.75 -8.56
CA CYS A 26 35.40 -27.41 -7.77
C CYS A 26 35.13 -27.33 -6.25
N CYS A 27 33.89 -27.04 -5.83
CA CYS A 27 33.49 -26.95 -4.44
C CYS A 27 32.03 -27.38 -4.25
N ASN A 28 31.64 -27.65 -3.00
CA ASN A 28 30.26 -28.00 -2.66
C ASN A 28 29.28 -26.87 -3.03
N GLY A 29 29.68 -25.60 -2.94
CA GLY A 29 28.87 -24.47 -3.36
C GLY A 29 28.50 -24.49 -4.85
N CYS A 30 29.47 -24.74 -5.73
CA CYS A 30 29.21 -24.87 -7.17
C CYS A 30 28.28 -26.04 -7.50
N LYS A 31 28.43 -27.16 -6.78
CA LYS A 31 27.53 -28.31 -6.90
C LYS A 31 26.11 -27.94 -6.42
N THR A 32 25.99 -27.30 -5.26
CA THR A 32 24.71 -26.88 -4.70
C THR A 32 23.98 -25.91 -5.62
N VAL A 33 24.66 -24.91 -6.19
CA VAL A 33 24.05 -23.97 -7.15
C VAL A 33 23.54 -24.70 -8.38
N TYR A 34 24.32 -25.65 -8.91
CA TYR A 34 23.87 -26.49 -10.03
C TYR A 34 22.65 -27.34 -9.68
N GLU A 35 22.68 -28.07 -8.56
CA GLU A 35 21.57 -28.91 -8.11
C GLU A 35 20.29 -28.09 -7.93
N LEU A 36 20.41 -26.90 -7.36
CA LEU A 36 19.29 -26.00 -7.13
C LEU A 36 18.69 -25.44 -8.42
N LEU A 37 19.51 -25.05 -9.40
CA LEU A 37 19.02 -24.60 -10.71
C LEU A 37 18.36 -25.73 -11.49
N TYR A 38 18.91 -26.94 -11.38
CA TYR A 38 18.38 -28.12 -12.06
C TYR A 38 17.04 -28.60 -11.47
N GLU A 39 16.91 -28.65 -10.14
CA GLU A 39 15.67 -29.05 -9.45
C GLU A 39 14.48 -28.11 -9.70
N ASN A 40 14.73 -26.89 -10.17
CA ASN A 40 13.71 -25.88 -10.42
C ASN A 40 13.50 -25.60 -11.93
N ASP A 41 13.87 -26.53 -12.81
CA ASP A 41 13.73 -26.42 -14.28
C ASP A 41 14.44 -25.18 -14.88
N MET A 42 15.47 -24.67 -14.22
CA MET A 42 16.25 -23.48 -14.64
C MET A 42 17.61 -23.87 -15.24
N ALA A 43 17.78 -25.10 -15.73
CA ALA A 43 19.03 -25.59 -16.31
C ALA A 43 19.49 -24.77 -17.54
N CYS A 44 18.56 -24.09 -18.23
CA CYS A 44 18.87 -23.19 -19.36
C CYS A 44 19.76 -22.00 -18.98
N TYR A 45 19.93 -21.72 -17.68
CA TYR A 45 20.88 -20.72 -17.18
C TYR A 45 22.30 -20.91 -17.74
N TYR A 46 22.74 -22.15 -17.89
CA TYR A 46 24.06 -22.50 -18.43
C TYR A 46 24.16 -22.35 -19.95
N ASP A 47 23.06 -22.14 -20.66
CA ASP A 47 23.04 -21.91 -22.11
C ASP A 47 23.40 -20.46 -22.47
N PHE A 48 23.22 -19.52 -21.53
CA PHE A 48 23.44 -18.08 -21.78
C PHE A 48 24.89 -17.64 -21.62
N GLN A 49 25.67 -18.32 -20.78
CA GLN A 49 27.11 -18.10 -20.58
C GLN A 49 27.79 -19.42 -20.22
N SER A 50 28.97 -19.66 -20.77
CA SER A 50 29.71 -20.91 -20.57
C SER A 50 30.26 -21.08 -19.15
N ASN A 51 30.55 -19.99 -18.43
CA ASN A 51 31.08 -20.00 -17.04
C ASN A 51 30.44 -18.88 -16.20
N PRO A 52 29.15 -18.98 -15.84
CA PRO A 52 28.42 -17.91 -15.17
C PRO A 52 28.90 -17.64 -13.74
N GLY A 53 29.59 -18.59 -13.11
CA GLY A 53 30.15 -18.45 -11.76
C GLY A 53 31.63 -18.04 -11.69
N ALA A 54 32.23 -17.51 -12.76
CA ALA A 54 33.64 -17.13 -12.76
C ALA A 54 33.91 -15.93 -11.83
N ILE A 55 34.80 -16.11 -10.85
CA ILE A 55 35.19 -15.12 -9.85
C ILE A 55 36.48 -14.42 -10.33
N PRO A 56 36.54 -13.08 -10.41
CA PRO A 56 37.81 -12.36 -10.56
C PRO A 56 38.75 -12.67 -9.39
N THR A 57 39.99 -13.09 -9.66
CA THR A 57 40.97 -13.54 -8.65
C THR A 57 41.51 -12.45 -7.71
N GLU A 58 41.07 -11.19 -7.86
CA GLU A 58 41.59 -10.01 -7.13
C GLU A 58 40.61 -9.44 -6.06
N ILE A 59 39.71 -10.27 -5.50
CA ILE A 59 38.55 -9.80 -4.71
C ILE A 59 38.78 -9.73 -3.19
N GLU A 60 39.70 -10.49 -2.61
CA GLU A 60 39.81 -10.61 -1.13
C GLU A 60 40.28 -9.32 -0.43
N ASP A 61 41.26 -8.61 -1.00
CA ASP A 61 41.83 -7.39 -0.40
C ASP A 61 40.91 -6.16 -0.57
N ARG A 62 40.02 -6.17 -1.57
CA ARG A 62 39.19 -5.01 -1.93
C ARG A 62 38.18 -4.63 -0.85
N TYR A 63 37.74 -5.58 -0.03
CA TYR A 63 36.64 -5.40 0.93
C TYR A 63 37.09 -5.31 2.39
N GLU A 64 38.39 -5.18 2.66
CA GLU A 64 38.94 -5.09 4.02
C GLU A 64 38.40 -3.87 4.80
N TYR A 65 38.02 -2.80 4.09
CA TYR A 65 37.36 -1.64 4.70
C TYR A 65 36.02 -1.97 5.37
N LEU A 66 35.34 -3.06 5.00
CA LEU A 66 34.09 -3.50 5.61
C LEU A 66 34.27 -4.08 7.02
N GLU A 67 35.50 -4.27 7.50
CA GLU A 67 35.78 -4.66 8.88
C GLU A 67 35.76 -3.46 9.84
N LYS A 68 35.88 -2.23 9.33
CA LYS A 68 35.87 -1.03 10.14
C LYS A 68 34.46 -0.75 10.69
N GLN A 69 34.35 -0.62 12.00
CA GLN A 69 33.08 -0.40 12.70
C GLN A 69 32.34 0.85 12.20
N GLU A 70 33.06 1.95 11.93
CA GLU A 70 32.47 3.19 11.40
C GLU A 70 31.78 3.03 10.05
N ILE A 71 32.24 2.10 9.22
CA ILE A 71 31.67 1.82 7.90
C ILE A 71 30.50 0.85 8.04
N GLN A 72 30.62 -0.16 8.91
CA GLN A 72 29.53 -1.07 9.23
C GLN A 72 28.31 -0.31 9.78
N GLU A 73 28.51 0.64 10.70
CA GLU A 73 27.42 1.45 11.25
C GLU A 73 26.68 2.29 10.20
N LYS A 74 27.32 2.62 9.07
CA LYS A 74 26.69 3.36 7.95
C LYS A 74 25.97 2.47 6.96
N LEU A 75 26.38 1.20 6.82
CA LEU A 75 25.83 0.26 5.84
C LEU A 75 24.76 -0.66 6.45
N LEU A 76 24.83 -0.93 7.75
CA LEU A 76 23.86 -1.76 8.44
C LEU A 76 22.57 -1.01 8.69
N GLU A 77 21.45 -1.60 8.27
CA GLU A 77 20.10 -1.14 8.65
C GLU A 77 19.82 -1.47 10.13
N PHE A 78 20.35 -2.60 10.62
CA PHE A 78 20.17 -3.08 11.99
C PHE A 78 21.46 -3.66 12.56
N CYS A 79 21.70 -3.38 13.83
CA CYS A 79 22.85 -3.88 14.58
C CYS A 79 22.41 -4.24 16.01
N ASP A 80 22.36 -5.54 16.29
CA ASP A 80 22.13 -6.13 17.61
C ASP A 80 23.14 -7.27 17.86
N GLU A 81 23.37 -7.65 19.12
CA GLU A 81 24.41 -8.63 19.49
C GLU A 81 24.29 -9.97 18.76
N ASN A 82 23.08 -10.38 18.36
CA ASN A 82 22.83 -11.65 17.67
C ASN A 82 22.32 -11.48 16.24
N SER A 83 22.12 -10.24 15.76
CA SER A 83 21.39 -9.99 14.52
C SER A 83 21.85 -8.70 13.82
N HIS A 84 22.42 -8.84 12.63
CA HIS A 84 22.75 -7.73 11.74
C HIS A 84 21.94 -7.83 10.45
N ILE A 85 21.51 -6.67 9.93
CA ILE A 85 20.80 -6.59 8.64
C ILE A 85 21.47 -5.56 7.75
N VAL A 86 21.73 -5.94 6.50
CA VAL A 86 22.28 -5.08 5.46
C VAL A 86 21.40 -5.13 4.20
N ASN A 87 21.27 -4.01 3.50
CA ASN A 87 20.66 -3.96 2.17
C ASN A 87 21.70 -3.50 1.15
N LEU A 88 21.94 -4.32 0.12
CA LEU A 88 23.01 -4.13 -0.85
C LEU A 88 22.46 -4.06 -2.27
N TYR A 89 22.88 -3.06 -3.04
CA TYR A 89 22.52 -2.94 -4.46
C TYR A 89 23.39 -3.88 -5.31
N ILE A 90 22.74 -4.73 -6.12
CA ILE A 90 23.35 -5.76 -6.97
C ILE A 90 23.05 -5.44 -8.45
N PRO A 91 23.97 -4.80 -9.19
CA PRO A 91 23.72 -4.34 -10.57
C PRO A 91 23.30 -5.47 -11.55
N HIS A 92 23.80 -6.67 -11.30
CA HIS A 92 23.74 -7.84 -12.20
C HIS A 92 22.49 -8.73 -12.00
N VAL A 93 21.49 -8.29 -11.22
CA VAL A 93 20.20 -8.98 -11.13
C VAL A 93 19.39 -8.72 -12.40
N HIS A 94 19.11 -9.79 -13.17
CA HIS A 94 18.47 -9.68 -14.49
C HIS A 94 17.36 -10.72 -14.78
N CYS A 95 17.30 -11.83 -14.05
CA CYS A 95 16.32 -12.90 -14.29
C CYS A 95 15.77 -13.51 -12.98
N SER A 96 14.74 -14.34 -13.11
CA SER A 96 14.13 -15.07 -11.99
C SER A 96 15.10 -16.01 -11.27
N SER A 97 16.09 -16.56 -11.98
CA SER A 97 17.14 -17.38 -11.37
C SER A 97 18.02 -16.57 -10.43
N CYS A 98 18.30 -15.29 -10.75
CA CYS A 98 19.05 -14.40 -9.84
C CYS A 98 18.30 -14.17 -8.52
N ILE A 99 16.99 -13.94 -8.60
CA ILE A 99 16.12 -13.76 -7.42
C ILE A 99 16.23 -15.01 -6.55
N TRP A 100 16.01 -16.17 -7.15
CA TRP A 100 15.98 -17.43 -6.44
C TRP A 100 17.31 -17.76 -5.75
N VAL A 101 18.45 -17.58 -6.42
CA VAL A 101 19.78 -17.82 -5.81
C VAL A 101 20.02 -16.88 -4.63
N LEU A 102 19.74 -15.58 -4.79
CA LEU A 102 19.94 -14.58 -3.75
C LEU A 102 18.95 -14.69 -2.58
N GLU A 103 17.77 -15.27 -2.76
CA GLU A 103 16.83 -15.58 -1.66
C GLU A 103 17.17 -16.89 -0.93
N ASN A 104 18.02 -17.73 -1.52
CA ASN A 104 18.44 -19.02 -0.94
C ASN A 104 19.87 -18.97 -0.37
N LEU A 105 20.41 -17.79 -0.02
CA LEU A 105 21.77 -17.65 0.51
C LEU A 105 22.02 -18.48 1.77
N ARG A 106 20.99 -18.72 2.59
CA ARG A 106 21.07 -19.61 3.76
C ARG A 106 21.49 -21.04 3.43
N LYS A 107 21.15 -21.56 2.25
CA LYS A 107 21.59 -22.89 1.80
C LYS A 107 23.07 -22.93 1.44
N LEU A 108 23.65 -21.77 1.14
CA LEU A 108 25.06 -21.61 0.77
C LEU A 108 25.94 -21.29 1.99
N ASN A 109 25.40 -20.54 2.96
CA ASN A 109 26.04 -20.23 4.23
C ASN A 109 25.01 -20.27 5.36
N GLU A 110 25.16 -21.23 6.27
CA GLU A 110 24.24 -21.43 7.41
C GLU A 110 24.23 -20.26 8.40
N ASN A 111 25.24 -19.37 8.34
CA ASN A 111 25.32 -18.18 9.19
C ASN A 111 24.39 -17.04 8.73
N ILE A 112 23.78 -17.17 7.55
CA ILE A 112 22.73 -16.27 7.05
C ILE A 112 21.37 -16.79 7.53
N ILE A 113 20.62 -15.93 8.22
CA ILE A 113 19.31 -16.23 8.78
C ILE A 113 18.24 -16.19 7.69
N SER A 114 18.25 -15.12 6.88
CA SER A 114 17.34 -14.94 5.75
C SER A 114 17.91 -13.97 4.72
N SER A 115 17.43 -14.06 3.48
CA SER A 115 17.73 -13.09 2.43
C SER A 115 16.52 -12.88 1.51
N THR A 116 16.27 -11.63 1.10
CA THR A 116 15.12 -11.23 0.27
C THR A 116 15.55 -10.28 -0.83
N VAL A 117 15.03 -10.41 -2.04
CA VAL A 117 15.46 -9.62 -3.21
C VAL A 117 14.36 -8.67 -3.68
N ASP A 118 14.67 -7.38 -3.81
CA ASP A 118 13.86 -6.43 -4.57
C ASP A 118 14.36 -6.39 -6.01
N PHE A 119 13.70 -7.12 -6.91
CA PHE A 119 14.09 -7.20 -8.31
C PHE A 119 14.00 -5.86 -9.06
N VAL A 120 13.05 -5.00 -8.69
CA VAL A 120 12.82 -3.73 -9.39
C VAL A 120 13.92 -2.73 -9.03
N LYS A 121 14.32 -2.70 -7.76
CA LYS A 121 15.43 -1.86 -7.28
C LYS A 121 16.79 -2.51 -7.47
N LYS A 122 16.83 -3.82 -7.77
CA LYS A 122 18.03 -4.67 -7.80
C LYS A 122 18.79 -4.64 -6.48
N GLU A 123 18.08 -4.74 -5.37
CA GLU A 123 18.66 -4.76 -4.03
C GLU A 123 18.45 -6.13 -3.38
N VAL A 124 19.42 -6.58 -2.58
CA VAL A 124 19.29 -7.77 -1.73
C VAL A 124 19.45 -7.38 -0.27
N ARG A 125 18.44 -7.73 0.53
CA ARG A 125 18.46 -7.55 1.98
C ARG A 125 18.86 -8.86 2.64
N ILE A 126 19.90 -8.83 3.47
CA ILE A 126 20.51 -10.01 4.08
C ILE A 126 20.51 -9.86 5.59
N HIS A 127 19.98 -10.86 6.28
CA HIS A 127 19.94 -10.97 7.73
C HIS A 127 20.90 -12.06 8.17
N TYR A 128 21.88 -11.74 9.02
CA TYR A 128 22.92 -12.67 9.45
C TYR A 128 23.29 -12.48 10.93
N ASN A 129 23.93 -13.48 11.52
CA ASN A 129 24.36 -13.44 12.92
C ASN A 129 25.82 -12.93 13.03
N PRO A 130 26.08 -11.78 13.67
CA PRO A 130 27.40 -11.16 13.75
C PRO A 130 28.41 -11.97 14.59
N LYS A 131 27.95 -12.87 15.47
CA LYS A 131 28.83 -13.76 16.25
C LYS A 131 29.42 -14.89 15.40
N LYS A 132 28.81 -15.19 14.25
CA LYS A 132 29.20 -16.31 13.38
C LYS A 132 29.74 -15.88 12.01
N THR A 133 29.33 -14.72 11.50
CA THR A 133 29.82 -14.19 10.23
C THR A 133 29.80 -12.66 10.25
N ASN A 134 30.62 -12.02 9.42
CA ASN A 134 30.73 -10.56 9.34
C ASN A 134 30.32 -10.01 7.97
N LEU A 135 30.18 -8.69 7.85
CA LEU A 135 29.73 -8.03 6.61
C LEU A 135 30.65 -8.33 5.41
N LYS A 136 31.97 -8.40 5.65
CA LYS A 136 32.96 -8.74 4.62
C LYS A 136 32.72 -10.14 4.08
N GLU A 137 32.52 -11.13 4.94
CA GLU A 137 32.23 -12.52 4.54
C GLU A 137 30.93 -12.64 3.75
N VAL A 138 29.89 -11.88 4.12
CA VAL A 138 28.63 -11.83 3.36
C VAL A 138 28.85 -11.26 1.96
N VAL A 139 29.63 -10.18 1.82
CA VAL A 139 29.96 -9.58 0.53
C VAL A 139 30.83 -10.52 -0.31
N LEU A 140 31.84 -11.17 0.30
CA LEU A 140 32.68 -12.17 -0.38
C LEU A 140 31.85 -13.36 -0.87
N LEU A 141 30.86 -13.82 -0.08
CA LEU A 141 29.93 -14.85 -0.51
C LEU A 141 29.15 -14.42 -1.76
N LEU A 142 28.60 -13.21 -1.76
CA LEU A 142 27.88 -12.64 -2.92
C LEU A 142 28.77 -12.56 -4.16
N CYS A 143 30.02 -12.12 -4.00
CA CYS A 143 30.99 -12.12 -5.09
C CYS A 143 31.31 -13.53 -5.60
N ALA A 144 31.43 -14.52 -4.70
CA ALA A 144 31.74 -15.90 -5.05
C ALA A 144 30.64 -16.58 -5.88
N ILE A 145 29.39 -16.13 -5.74
CA ILE A 145 28.25 -16.60 -6.55
C ILE A 145 27.94 -15.68 -7.75
N GLY A 146 28.82 -14.72 -8.06
CA GLY A 146 28.70 -13.85 -9.25
C GLY A 146 27.80 -12.62 -9.07
N TYR A 147 27.42 -12.26 -7.84
CA TYR A 147 26.54 -11.14 -7.53
C TYR A 147 27.26 -10.05 -6.74
N GLU A 148 28.32 -9.48 -7.32
CA GLU A 148 29.09 -8.40 -6.69
C GLU A 148 28.18 -7.20 -6.31
N PRO A 149 28.14 -6.79 -5.03
CA PRO A 149 27.40 -5.62 -4.60
C PRO A 149 28.16 -4.33 -4.93
N TYR A 150 27.44 -3.33 -5.42
CA TYR A 150 28.00 -1.99 -5.58
C TYR A 150 27.80 -1.18 -4.30
N ILE A 151 28.90 -0.97 -3.56
CA ILE A 151 28.92 -0.27 -2.28
C ILE A 151 29.59 1.10 -2.50
N SER A 152 28.81 2.18 -2.43
CA SER A 152 29.31 3.56 -2.50
C SER A 152 28.74 4.39 -1.36
N LEU A 153 29.63 5.04 -0.60
CA LEU A 153 29.26 5.90 0.54
C LEU A 153 28.50 7.17 0.08
N ASP A 154 28.72 7.64 -1.15
CA ASP A 154 28.08 8.85 -1.71
C ASP A 154 26.59 8.66 -2.06
N ASN A 155 26.09 7.42 -2.13
CA ASN A 155 24.70 7.13 -2.50
C ASN A 155 23.74 6.99 -1.30
N LEU A 156 24.23 7.09 -0.06
CA LEU A 156 23.39 7.06 1.16
C LEU A 156 22.63 8.38 1.39
N GLU A 157 23.08 9.47 0.77
CA GLU A 157 22.33 10.74 0.71
C GLU A 157 21.40 10.71 -0.51
N LYS A 158 20.08 10.76 -0.23
CA LYS A 158 18.97 10.76 -1.20
C LYS A 158 19.34 11.41 -2.54
N LYS A 159 19.54 10.62 -3.59
CA LYS A 159 19.40 11.14 -4.97
C LYS A 159 17.92 11.29 -5.29
N ASP A 160 17.55 12.49 -5.72
CA ASP A 160 16.25 12.76 -6.31
C ASP A 160 15.94 11.74 -7.41
N LYS A 161 14.73 11.16 -7.37
CA LYS A 161 14.23 10.27 -8.42
C LYS A 161 14.40 10.98 -9.76
N ILE A 162 15.19 10.40 -10.67
CA ILE A 162 15.30 10.88 -12.06
C ILE A 162 13.89 10.85 -12.66
N VAL A 163 13.33 12.02 -12.92
CA VAL A 163 11.97 12.15 -13.48
C VAL A 163 12.00 11.69 -14.94
N ASP A 164 11.33 10.57 -15.26
CA ASP A 164 11.18 10.12 -16.64
C ASP A 164 10.34 11.12 -17.44
N ARG A 165 10.99 11.85 -18.35
CA ARG A 165 10.35 12.80 -19.27
C ARG A 165 10.07 12.22 -20.65
N SER A 166 10.31 10.92 -20.88
CA SER A 166 10.17 10.26 -22.18
C SER A 166 8.82 10.51 -22.84
N LEU A 167 7.72 10.46 -22.08
CA LEU A 167 6.37 10.68 -22.63
C LEU A 167 6.17 12.11 -23.14
N HIS A 168 6.76 13.12 -22.47
CA HIS A 168 6.65 14.51 -22.89
C HIS A 168 7.35 14.75 -24.22
N TYR A 169 8.53 14.14 -24.42
CA TYR A 169 9.25 14.22 -25.69
C TYR A 169 8.50 13.53 -26.82
N LYS A 170 7.96 12.33 -26.59
CA LYS A 170 7.14 11.60 -27.58
C LYS A 170 5.91 12.39 -27.98
N LEU A 171 5.23 13.01 -27.01
CA LEU A 171 4.06 13.85 -27.25
C LEU A 171 4.42 15.09 -28.07
N GLY A 172 5.51 15.77 -27.73
CA GLY A 172 5.99 16.96 -28.45
C GLY A 172 6.34 16.66 -29.92
N ILE A 173 7.06 15.55 -30.16
CA ILE A 173 7.43 15.12 -31.52
C ILE A 173 6.18 14.75 -32.33
N ALA A 174 5.26 13.96 -31.75
CA ALA A 174 4.03 13.58 -32.43
C ALA A 174 3.15 14.80 -32.76
N GLY A 175 3.03 15.76 -31.83
CA GLY A 175 2.25 16.98 -32.06
C GLY A 175 2.88 17.90 -33.10
N PHE A 176 4.21 18.05 -33.08
CA PHE A 176 4.94 18.80 -34.10
C PHE A 176 4.76 18.19 -35.49
N ALA A 177 4.95 16.88 -35.63
CA ALA A 177 4.78 16.18 -36.90
C ALA A 177 3.32 16.26 -37.38
N PHE A 178 2.34 16.01 -36.52
CA PHE A 178 0.93 16.12 -36.87
C PHE A 178 0.55 17.51 -37.38
N GLY A 179 0.94 18.56 -36.68
CA GLY A 179 0.65 19.95 -37.10
C GLY A 179 1.25 20.29 -38.48
N ASN A 180 2.50 19.88 -38.73
CA ASN A 180 3.14 20.12 -40.02
C ASN A 180 2.56 19.26 -41.14
N VAL A 181 2.28 17.97 -40.88
CA VAL A 181 1.68 17.08 -41.89
C VAL A 181 0.27 17.56 -42.26
N MET A 182 -0.54 17.97 -41.27
CA MET A 182 -1.88 18.53 -41.52
C MET A 182 -1.82 19.84 -42.31
N PHE A 183 -0.81 20.68 -42.07
CA PHE A 183 -0.59 21.88 -42.88
C PHE A 183 -0.16 21.54 -44.32
N LEU A 184 0.69 20.53 -44.50
CA LEU A 184 1.18 20.10 -45.81
C LEU A 184 0.13 19.32 -46.62
N SER A 185 -0.88 18.71 -45.96
CA SER A 185 -2.01 18.05 -46.62
C SER A 185 -3.13 19.03 -47.02
N PHE A 186 -3.11 20.27 -46.51
CA PHE A 186 -4.12 21.31 -46.76
C PHE A 186 -4.40 21.60 -48.25
N PRO A 187 -3.41 21.63 -49.16
CA PRO A 187 -3.64 21.90 -50.59
C PRO A 187 -4.54 20.88 -51.30
N GLU A 188 -4.57 19.62 -50.83
CA GLU A 188 -5.41 18.56 -51.40
C GLU A 188 -6.82 18.56 -50.83
N TYR A 189 -7.03 19.01 -49.58
CA TYR A 189 -8.36 19.05 -48.96
C TYR A 189 -9.31 20.08 -49.59
N PHE A 190 -8.77 21.17 -50.13
CA PHE A 190 -9.57 22.28 -50.64
C PHE A 190 -9.62 22.35 -52.17
N GLU A 191 -9.05 21.37 -52.89
CA GLU A 191 -8.98 21.33 -54.36
C GLU A 191 -8.57 22.68 -54.98
N VAL A 192 -7.73 23.45 -54.29
CA VAL A 192 -7.33 24.79 -54.74
C VAL A 192 -6.35 24.59 -55.89
N SER A 193 -6.85 24.77 -57.11
CA SER A 193 -6.08 24.71 -58.36
C SER A 193 -5.19 25.94 -58.54
N GLU A 194 -4.41 26.30 -57.53
CA GLU A 194 -3.35 27.29 -57.65
C GLU A 194 -2.07 26.63 -58.21
N PHE A 195 -1.49 27.25 -59.24
CA PHE A 195 -0.32 26.76 -59.97
C PHE A 195 0.86 26.35 -59.07
N TRP A 196 1.08 27.07 -57.97
CA TRP A 196 2.14 26.78 -57.01
C TRP A 196 1.85 25.52 -56.20
N LEU A 197 0.60 25.31 -55.77
CA LEU A 197 0.23 24.14 -54.99
C LEU A 197 0.36 22.87 -55.81
N GLU A 198 0.00 22.90 -57.10
CA GLU A 198 0.17 21.77 -58.02
C GLU A 198 1.63 21.42 -58.30
N LYS A 199 2.48 22.43 -58.49
CA LYS A 199 3.90 22.24 -58.81
C LYS A 199 4.68 21.55 -57.67
N TYR A 200 4.31 21.80 -56.42
CA TYR A 200 5.04 21.29 -55.25
C TYR A 200 4.34 20.12 -54.54
N LYS A 201 3.24 19.57 -55.08
CA LYS A 201 2.52 18.41 -54.49
C LYS A 201 3.45 17.25 -54.12
N VAL A 202 4.35 16.86 -55.03
CA VAL A 202 5.31 15.77 -54.81
C VAL A 202 6.25 16.08 -53.64
N VAL A 203 6.74 17.32 -53.53
CA VAL A 203 7.62 17.75 -52.43
C VAL A 203 6.87 17.67 -51.10
N PHE A 204 5.61 18.12 -51.05
CA PHE A 204 4.79 18.03 -49.84
C PHE A 204 4.54 16.57 -49.43
N ARG A 205 4.25 15.67 -50.39
CA ARG A 205 4.07 14.23 -50.13
C ARG A 205 5.31 13.59 -49.49
N TRP A 206 6.49 13.88 -50.00
CA TRP A 206 7.75 13.38 -49.42
C TRP A 206 8.06 13.97 -48.05
N LEU A 207 7.77 15.26 -47.84
CA LEU A 207 7.90 15.89 -46.52
C LEU A 207 6.96 15.25 -45.49
N MET A 208 5.71 14.94 -45.88
CA MET A 208 4.77 14.24 -45.00
C MET A 208 5.30 12.85 -44.59
N LEU A 209 5.88 12.10 -45.52
CA LEU A 209 6.52 10.82 -45.23
C LEU A 209 7.68 11.00 -44.24
N ILE A 210 8.57 11.97 -44.45
CA ILE A 210 9.71 12.25 -43.56
C ILE A 210 9.25 12.60 -42.15
N PHE A 211 8.24 13.46 -42.00
CA PHE A 211 7.70 13.81 -40.68
C PHE A 211 7.02 12.63 -39.98
N SER A 212 6.48 11.66 -40.72
CA SER A 212 5.84 10.47 -40.14
C SER A 212 6.83 9.47 -39.53
N LEU A 213 8.07 9.39 -40.02
CA LEU A 213 9.10 8.46 -39.55
C LEU A 213 9.36 8.55 -38.03
N PRO A 214 9.70 9.72 -37.45
CA PRO A 214 9.91 9.82 -36.01
C PRO A 214 8.63 9.51 -35.20
N VAL A 215 7.45 9.74 -35.77
CA VAL A 215 6.19 9.40 -35.09
C VAL A 215 6.00 7.89 -34.98
N VAL A 216 6.23 7.15 -36.06
CA VAL A 216 6.06 5.69 -36.07
C VAL A 216 7.15 4.98 -35.27
N PHE A 217 8.43 5.32 -35.52
CA PHE A 217 9.54 4.55 -34.95
C PHE A 217 9.91 4.97 -33.52
N TYR A 218 9.68 6.23 -33.15
CA TYR A 218 10.01 6.73 -31.80
C TYR A 218 8.76 6.96 -30.93
N ALA A 219 7.79 7.73 -31.41
CA ALA A 219 6.63 8.10 -30.60
C ALA A 219 5.69 6.89 -30.34
N ALA A 220 5.46 6.06 -31.36
CA ALA A 220 4.62 4.86 -31.27
C ALA A 220 5.36 3.59 -30.79
N GLN A 221 6.67 3.64 -30.56
CA GLN A 221 7.51 2.50 -30.16
C GLN A 221 6.92 1.70 -28.99
N GLY A 222 6.34 2.39 -28.00
CA GLY A 222 5.74 1.75 -26.82
C GLY A 222 4.58 0.82 -27.16
N TYR A 223 3.76 1.18 -28.16
CA TYR A 223 2.64 0.35 -28.61
C TYR A 223 3.13 -0.90 -29.34
N PHE A 224 4.16 -0.77 -30.20
CA PHE A 224 4.77 -1.91 -30.89
C PHE A 224 5.42 -2.90 -29.92
N VAL A 225 6.21 -2.41 -28.96
CA VAL A 225 6.87 -3.26 -27.95
C VAL A 225 5.83 -3.98 -27.09
N SER A 226 4.76 -3.29 -26.68
CA SER A 226 3.68 -3.88 -25.89
C SER A 226 2.90 -4.94 -26.67
N ALA A 227 2.55 -4.67 -27.92
CA ALA A 227 1.88 -5.62 -28.80
C ALA A 227 2.74 -6.88 -29.04
N TYR A 228 4.03 -6.70 -29.33
CA TYR A 228 4.96 -7.81 -29.54
C TYR A 228 5.11 -8.69 -28.29
N LYS A 229 5.32 -8.08 -27.12
CA LYS A 229 5.41 -8.80 -25.83
C LYS A 229 4.09 -9.51 -25.48
N GLY A 230 2.95 -8.91 -25.79
CA GLY A 230 1.64 -9.53 -25.61
C GLY A 230 1.52 -10.79 -26.46
N LEU A 231 1.79 -10.67 -27.77
CA LEU A 231 1.73 -11.76 -28.73
C LEU A 231 2.72 -12.90 -28.39
N SER A 232 3.97 -12.57 -28.04
CA SER A 232 4.99 -13.57 -27.67
C SER A 232 4.57 -14.39 -26.45
N ASN A 233 3.81 -13.78 -25.53
CA ASN A 233 3.31 -14.42 -24.33
C ASN A 233 1.88 -14.99 -24.48
N LYS A 234 1.34 -15.06 -25.70
CA LYS A 234 -0.02 -15.54 -26.01
C LYS A 234 -1.14 -14.74 -25.30
N ILE A 235 -0.89 -13.47 -25.02
CA ILE A 235 -1.84 -12.53 -24.41
C ILE A 235 -2.22 -11.46 -25.44
N LEU A 236 -3.50 -11.41 -25.82
CA LEU A 236 -4.03 -10.33 -26.66
C LEU A 236 -4.34 -9.11 -25.77
N ASN A 237 -3.50 -8.08 -25.84
CA ASN A 237 -3.71 -6.80 -25.17
C ASN A 237 -4.32 -5.76 -26.13
N ILE A 238 -4.72 -4.61 -25.60
CA ILE A 238 -5.36 -3.52 -26.36
C ILE A 238 -4.39 -2.86 -27.35
N ASP A 239 -3.08 -2.97 -27.11
CA ASP A 239 -2.05 -2.37 -27.96
C ASP A 239 -1.86 -3.14 -29.29
N VAL A 240 -2.28 -4.42 -29.37
CA VAL A 240 -2.22 -5.22 -30.61
C VAL A 240 -2.98 -4.57 -31.78
N PRO A 241 -4.30 -4.30 -31.67
CA PRO A 241 -5.05 -3.67 -32.76
C PRO A 241 -4.55 -2.25 -33.09
N ILE A 242 -4.08 -1.50 -32.08
CA ILE A 242 -3.52 -0.16 -32.28
C ILE A 242 -2.22 -0.21 -33.10
N ALA A 243 -1.27 -1.08 -32.70
CA ALA A 243 -0.02 -1.27 -33.41
C ALA A 243 -0.24 -1.74 -34.85
N LEU A 244 -1.22 -2.64 -35.06
CA LEU A 244 -1.60 -3.09 -36.40
C LEU A 244 -2.19 -1.95 -37.25
N GLY A 245 -3.06 -1.11 -36.68
CA GLY A 245 -3.61 0.05 -37.37
C GLY A 245 -2.54 1.06 -37.80
N ILE A 246 -1.59 1.37 -36.91
CA ILE A 246 -0.45 2.25 -37.20
C ILE A 246 0.41 1.66 -38.33
N LEU A 247 0.71 0.36 -38.27
CA LEU A 247 1.51 -0.32 -39.28
C LEU A 247 0.84 -0.29 -40.66
N VAL A 248 -0.46 -0.61 -40.72
CA VAL A 248 -1.21 -0.62 -41.99
C VAL A 248 -1.29 0.78 -42.60
N LEU A 249 -1.60 1.81 -41.81
CA LEU A 249 -1.64 3.19 -42.29
C LEU A 249 -0.27 3.65 -42.80
N PHE A 250 0.81 3.32 -42.10
CA PHE A 250 2.16 3.69 -42.51
C PHE A 250 2.59 3.01 -43.82
N VAL A 251 2.40 1.68 -43.93
CA VAL A 251 2.78 0.93 -45.12
C VAL A 251 1.98 1.41 -46.32
N ARG A 252 0.65 1.55 -46.18
CA ARG A 252 -0.22 2.04 -47.25
C ARG A 252 0.19 3.43 -47.72
N SER A 253 0.34 4.38 -46.80
CA SER A 253 0.67 5.77 -47.13
C SER A 253 2.04 5.87 -47.79
N SER A 254 2.99 5.02 -47.38
CA SER A 254 4.31 4.96 -48.01
C SER A 254 4.23 4.44 -49.44
N VAL A 255 3.44 3.39 -49.70
CA VAL A 255 3.21 2.88 -51.07
C VAL A 255 2.55 3.94 -51.94
N GLU A 256 1.53 4.64 -51.43
CA GLU A 256 0.84 5.67 -52.20
C GLU A 256 1.76 6.82 -52.62
N VAL A 257 2.66 7.26 -51.74
CA VAL A 257 3.64 8.32 -52.05
C VAL A 257 4.78 7.83 -52.95
N ILE A 258 5.31 6.62 -52.73
CA ILE A 258 6.43 6.08 -53.51
C ILE A 258 6.02 5.80 -54.96
N PHE A 259 4.80 5.29 -55.18
CA PHE A 259 4.27 4.98 -56.50
C PHE A 259 3.44 6.11 -57.12
N ASP A 260 3.40 7.28 -56.46
CA ASP A 260 2.64 8.47 -56.88
C ASP A 260 1.14 8.21 -57.13
N LEU A 261 0.56 7.28 -56.38
CA LEU A 261 -0.86 6.91 -56.45
C LEU A 261 -1.75 7.89 -55.67
N GLY A 262 -1.16 8.69 -54.77
CA GLY A 262 -1.85 9.62 -53.91
C GLY A 262 -0.92 10.21 -52.85
N SER A 263 -1.48 11.01 -51.94
CA SER A 263 -0.71 11.64 -50.87
C SER A 263 -0.51 10.80 -49.61
N GLY A 264 -1.20 9.66 -49.50
CA GLY A 264 -1.18 8.87 -48.29
C GLY A 264 -2.04 9.48 -47.17
N PHE A 265 -2.23 8.69 -46.12
CA PHE A 265 -2.98 9.04 -44.92
C PHE A 265 -2.01 9.40 -43.77
N PHE A 266 -0.95 10.14 -44.09
CA PHE A 266 0.08 10.51 -43.12
C PHE A 266 -0.45 11.48 -42.06
N ASP A 267 -1.40 12.34 -42.42
CA ASP A 267 -2.14 13.21 -41.50
C ASP A 267 -2.93 12.38 -40.46
N SER A 268 -3.61 11.34 -40.94
CA SER A 268 -4.37 10.40 -40.14
C SER A 268 -3.46 9.59 -39.22
N LEU A 269 -2.33 9.11 -39.73
CA LEU A 269 -1.34 8.35 -38.99
C LEU A 269 -0.70 9.17 -37.86
N THR A 270 -0.23 10.38 -38.18
CA THR A 270 0.44 11.24 -37.20
C THR A 270 -0.56 11.78 -36.16
N GLY A 271 -1.78 12.13 -36.60
CA GLY A 271 -2.89 12.49 -35.73
C GLY A 271 -3.28 11.35 -34.78
N LEU A 272 -3.41 10.13 -35.29
CA LEU A 272 -3.72 8.94 -34.49
C LEU A 272 -2.71 8.75 -33.34
N VAL A 273 -1.40 8.73 -33.66
CA VAL A 273 -0.37 8.55 -32.64
C VAL A 273 -0.34 9.71 -31.64
N PHE A 274 -0.51 10.95 -32.11
CA PHE A 274 -0.57 12.11 -31.24
C PHE A 274 -1.74 12.04 -30.26
N PHE A 275 -2.96 11.80 -30.73
CA PHE A 275 -4.16 11.73 -29.89
C PHE A 275 -4.12 10.55 -28.90
N LEU A 276 -3.55 9.40 -29.31
CA LEU A 276 -3.29 8.27 -28.41
C LEU A 276 -2.31 8.64 -27.29
N LEU A 277 -1.23 9.37 -27.61
CA LEU A 277 -0.27 9.84 -26.61
C LEU A 277 -0.86 10.91 -25.68
N VAL A 278 -1.72 11.80 -26.18
CA VAL A 278 -2.49 12.73 -25.34
C VAL A 278 -3.37 11.96 -24.35
N GLY A 279 -4.10 10.96 -24.83
CA GLY A 279 -4.92 10.09 -23.98
C GLY A 279 -4.08 9.38 -22.91
N LYS A 280 -2.93 8.80 -23.30
CA LYS A 280 -1.98 8.14 -22.39
C LYS A 280 -1.37 9.10 -21.37
N TYR A 281 -1.04 10.33 -21.77
CA TYR A 281 -0.55 11.38 -20.87
C TYR A 281 -1.60 11.76 -19.84
N PHE A 282 -2.84 11.99 -20.28
CA PHE A 282 -3.95 12.30 -19.39
C PHE A 282 -4.21 11.15 -18.41
N GLN A 283 -4.18 9.90 -18.89
CA GLN A 283 -4.29 8.70 -18.08
C GLN A 283 -3.19 8.61 -17.02
N GLN A 284 -1.91 8.74 -17.40
CA GLN A 284 -0.78 8.64 -16.46
C GLN A 284 -0.82 9.74 -15.42
N LYS A 285 -1.04 11.00 -15.84
CA LYS A 285 -1.09 12.13 -14.93
C LYS A 285 -2.22 11.97 -13.93
N THR A 286 -3.39 11.55 -14.39
CA THR A 286 -4.52 11.27 -13.50
C THR A 286 -4.19 10.11 -12.55
N TYR A 287 -3.62 9.01 -13.06
CA TYR A 287 -3.27 7.87 -12.22
C TYR A 287 -2.23 8.22 -11.17
N SER A 288 -1.21 9.03 -11.50
CA SER A 288 -0.20 9.49 -10.54
C SER A 288 -0.77 10.39 -9.44
N TYR A 289 -1.78 11.20 -9.74
CA TYR A 289 -2.50 11.99 -8.73
C TYR A 289 -3.34 11.10 -7.80
N LEU A 290 -3.78 9.93 -8.28
CA LEU A 290 -4.61 8.99 -7.53
C LEU A 290 -3.81 7.91 -6.79
N SER A 291 -2.59 7.61 -7.25
CA SER A 291 -1.67 6.69 -6.59
C SER A 291 -0.98 7.40 -5.43
N PHE A 292 -1.74 7.65 -4.36
CA PHE A 292 -1.12 7.94 -3.06
C PHE A 292 -0.43 6.65 -2.60
N GLU A 293 0.90 6.67 -2.60
CA GLU A 293 1.74 5.59 -2.09
C GLU A 293 1.49 5.36 -0.59
N ARG A 294 1.60 4.10 -0.23
CA ARG A 294 1.39 3.52 1.09
C ARG A 294 2.38 4.12 2.09
N ASP A 295 1.85 4.90 3.01
CA ASP A 295 2.62 5.38 4.16
C ASP A 295 2.61 4.31 5.27
N TYR A 296 3.81 3.87 5.64
CA TYR A 296 4.16 3.07 6.83
C TYR A 296 3.60 3.62 8.15
N LYS A 297 3.08 4.86 8.12
CA LYS A 297 2.42 5.62 9.20
C LYS A 297 1.31 4.88 9.93
N SER A 298 0.75 3.84 9.32
CA SER A 298 -0.34 3.05 9.89
C SER A 298 0.03 2.49 11.27
N TYR A 299 1.31 2.21 11.52
CA TYR A 299 1.70 1.35 12.62
C TYR A 299 2.61 1.99 13.67
N PHE A 300 2.93 3.27 13.52
CA PHE A 300 3.56 4.03 14.60
C PHE A 300 2.49 4.45 15.62
N PRO A 301 2.81 4.50 16.93
CA PRO A 301 1.93 5.17 17.88
C PRO A 301 1.75 6.61 17.41
N ILE A 302 0.51 7.03 17.27
CA ILE A 302 0.22 8.25 16.51
C ILE A 302 0.56 9.52 17.27
N ALA A 303 0.53 9.40 18.60
CA ALA A 303 1.05 10.40 19.50
C ALA A 303 1.94 9.73 20.54
N VAL A 304 2.97 10.46 20.94
CA VAL A 304 3.90 10.06 21.99
C VAL A 304 3.91 11.12 23.07
N THR A 305 4.20 10.72 24.31
CA THR A 305 4.29 11.68 25.41
C THR A 305 5.68 12.32 25.40
N LYS A 306 5.76 13.60 25.03
CA LYS A 306 6.96 14.42 25.14
C LYS A 306 6.98 15.15 26.49
N ILE A 307 8.16 15.25 27.09
CA ILE A 307 8.38 16.01 28.32
C ILE A 307 8.99 17.37 27.94
N THR A 308 8.20 18.44 28.08
CA THR A 308 8.64 19.82 27.82
C THR A 308 8.49 20.63 29.11
N ASN A 309 9.56 21.27 29.60
CA ASN A 309 9.54 22.07 30.84
C ASN A 309 8.89 21.35 32.05
N SER A 310 9.16 20.05 32.22
CA SER A 310 8.56 19.19 33.26
C SER A 310 7.04 18.98 33.14
N LYS A 311 6.41 19.35 32.02
CA LYS A 311 5.03 19.01 31.68
C LYS A 311 4.98 17.91 30.62
N GLU A 312 4.02 17.01 30.77
CA GLU A 312 3.73 15.96 29.78
C GLU A 312 2.78 16.48 28.73
N GLU A 313 3.23 16.47 27.48
CA GLU A 313 2.42 16.86 26.33
C GLU A 313 2.35 15.70 25.34
N SER A 314 1.15 15.46 24.82
CA SER A 314 0.93 14.45 23.78
C SER A 314 1.19 15.09 22.42
N VAL A 315 2.33 14.79 21.81
CA VAL A 315 2.73 15.32 20.48
C VAL A 315 2.59 14.24 19.42
N GLN A 316 2.38 14.62 18.15
CA GLN A 316 2.37 13.63 17.09
C GLN A 316 3.77 13.08 16.91
N ILE A 317 3.86 11.80 16.54
CA ILE A 317 5.16 11.17 16.30
C ILE A 317 5.98 11.92 15.25
N GLN A 318 5.34 12.50 14.24
CA GLN A 318 6.00 13.29 13.19
C GLN A 318 6.64 14.59 13.69
N ASP A 319 6.15 15.13 14.80
CA ASP A 319 6.66 16.37 15.40
C ASP A 319 7.82 16.08 16.39
N VAL A 320 8.26 14.82 16.48
CA VAL A 320 9.37 14.40 17.35
C VAL A 320 10.69 14.62 16.62
N GLU A 321 11.55 15.43 17.23
CA GLU A 321 12.87 15.77 16.72
C GLU A 321 13.99 15.14 17.56
N ALA A 322 15.19 15.06 16.99
CA ALA A 322 16.37 14.61 17.74
C ALA A 322 16.64 15.55 18.93
N GLY A 323 16.94 14.97 20.09
CA GLY A 323 17.09 15.69 21.37
C GLY A 323 15.81 15.81 22.19
N ASP A 324 14.64 15.46 21.65
CA ASP A 324 13.40 15.43 22.42
C ASP A 324 13.44 14.37 23.53
N ARG A 325 12.79 14.66 24.67
CA ARG A 325 12.60 13.69 25.76
C ARG A 325 11.22 13.07 25.70
N LEU A 326 11.18 11.75 25.53
CA LEU A 326 9.94 10.98 25.49
C LEU A 326 9.77 10.17 26.78
N LEU A 327 8.52 10.04 27.20
CA LEU A 327 8.10 9.20 28.33
C LEU A 327 7.40 7.94 27.79
N ILE A 328 8.01 6.78 28.01
CA ILE A 328 7.48 5.48 27.58
C ILE A 328 7.01 4.71 28.81
N ARG A 329 5.74 4.31 28.83
CA ARG A 329 5.12 3.62 29.97
C ARG A 329 5.08 2.12 29.77
N ASN A 330 4.61 1.43 30.80
CA ASN A 330 4.39 -0.01 30.76
C ASN A 330 3.48 -0.39 29.57
N GLN A 331 3.91 -1.39 28.81
CA GLN A 331 3.31 -1.91 27.59
C GLN A 331 3.25 -0.93 26.40
N GLU A 332 3.91 0.23 26.47
CA GLU A 332 4.02 1.15 25.33
C GLU A 332 5.17 0.76 24.40
N LEU A 333 5.00 1.04 23.11
CA LEU A 333 6.03 0.87 22.09
C LEU A 333 7.02 2.03 22.11
N ILE A 334 8.29 1.71 21.90
CA ILE A 334 9.36 2.67 21.67
C ILE A 334 9.21 3.16 20.21
N PRO A 335 8.96 4.46 20.01
CA PRO A 335 8.49 4.96 18.72
C PRO A 335 9.62 5.41 17.78
N VAL A 336 10.80 5.69 18.32
CA VAL A 336 12.02 6.11 17.61
C VAL A 336 13.24 5.56 18.32
N ASP A 337 14.37 5.51 17.61
CA ASP A 337 15.65 5.15 18.23
C ASP A 337 16.10 6.26 19.18
N GLY A 338 16.61 5.88 20.35
CA GLY A 338 17.01 6.82 21.39
C GLY A 338 17.94 6.25 22.44
N ILE A 339 18.26 7.06 23.45
CA ILE A 339 19.07 6.67 24.61
C ILE A 339 18.17 6.65 25.84
N LEU A 340 18.26 5.60 26.65
CA LEU A 340 17.58 5.52 27.94
C LEU A 340 18.20 6.54 28.91
N MET A 341 17.39 7.46 29.42
CA MET A 341 17.82 8.53 30.34
C MET A 341 17.49 8.23 31.80
N LYS A 342 16.31 7.64 32.06
CA LYS A 342 15.87 7.27 33.42
C LYS A 342 14.95 6.06 33.39
N GLY A 343 14.99 5.28 34.47
CA GLY A 343 14.18 4.08 34.67
C GLY A 343 14.97 2.80 34.37
N LYS A 344 14.39 1.65 34.70
CA LYS A 344 14.91 0.34 34.31
C LYS A 344 14.11 -0.16 33.12
N ALA A 345 14.75 -0.34 31.98
CA ALA A 345 14.07 -0.79 30.78
C ALA A 345 14.12 -2.31 30.67
N GLN A 346 12.97 -2.92 30.38
CA GLN A 346 12.84 -4.33 30.05
C GLN A 346 12.02 -4.39 28.76
N ILE A 347 12.73 -4.53 27.64
CA ILE A 347 12.19 -4.26 26.32
C ILE A 347 12.00 -5.57 25.57
N ASP A 348 10.78 -5.84 25.14
CA ASP A 348 10.43 -6.93 24.25
C ASP A 348 10.57 -6.49 22.79
N TYR A 349 11.53 -7.07 22.07
CA TYR A 349 11.74 -6.83 20.64
C TYR A 349 11.07 -7.88 19.74
N SER A 350 10.22 -8.76 20.27
CA SER A 350 9.56 -9.82 19.49
C SER A 350 8.83 -9.32 18.25
N PHE A 351 8.33 -8.09 18.28
CA PHE A 351 7.69 -7.44 17.14
C PHE A 351 8.65 -7.21 15.94
N VAL A 352 9.94 -7.04 16.22
CA VAL A 352 10.98 -6.68 15.26
C VAL A 352 11.87 -7.88 14.94
N THR A 353 12.22 -8.68 15.94
CA THR A 353 13.16 -9.81 15.81
C THR A 353 12.46 -11.17 15.75
N GLY A 354 11.18 -11.25 16.14
CA GLY A 354 10.44 -12.51 16.28
C GLY A 354 10.74 -13.29 17.56
N GLU A 355 11.68 -12.83 18.40
CA GLU A 355 12.10 -13.52 19.62
C GLU A 355 11.45 -12.91 20.88
N SER A 356 10.90 -13.74 21.77
CA SER A 356 10.06 -13.29 22.90
C SER A 356 10.82 -13.02 24.21
N GLN A 357 12.16 -13.12 24.24
CA GLN A 357 12.92 -12.87 25.47
C GLN A 357 13.17 -11.36 25.66
N PRO A 358 12.74 -10.75 26.79
CA PRO A 358 12.93 -9.33 27.03
C PRO A 358 14.39 -8.98 27.29
N VAL A 359 14.86 -7.91 26.67
CA VAL A 359 16.21 -7.36 26.83
C VAL A 359 16.21 -6.31 27.94
N LEU A 360 17.11 -6.46 28.91
CA LEU A 360 17.31 -5.46 29.98
C LEU A 360 18.25 -4.36 29.49
N LYS A 361 17.90 -3.10 29.76
CA LYS A 361 18.71 -1.92 29.42
C LYS A 361 18.82 -0.96 30.60
N GLU A 362 20.01 -0.39 30.77
CA GLU A 362 20.32 0.57 31.82
C GLU A 362 20.48 1.99 31.27
N SER A 363 20.47 2.98 32.16
CA SER A 363 20.62 4.39 31.78
C SER A 363 21.92 4.60 31.00
N GLY A 364 21.82 5.25 29.84
CA GLY A 364 22.93 5.44 28.90
C GLY A 364 22.91 4.46 27.72
N ASP A 365 22.15 3.37 27.80
CA ASP A 365 22.05 2.42 26.70
C ASP A 365 21.17 2.93 25.55
N LYS A 366 21.53 2.54 24.33
CA LYS A 366 20.69 2.72 23.15
C LYS A 366 19.50 1.76 23.19
N ILE A 367 18.34 2.29 22.83
CA ILE A 367 17.08 1.56 22.66
C ILE A 367 16.50 1.86 21.28
N PHE A 368 15.92 0.86 20.63
CA PHE A 368 15.50 0.94 19.24
C PHE A 368 13.98 1.00 19.10
N ALA A 369 13.52 1.63 18.02
CA ALA A 369 12.10 1.68 17.68
C ALA A 369 11.53 0.27 17.46
N GLY A 370 10.28 0.07 17.89
CA GLY A 370 9.56 -1.20 17.81
C GLY A 370 9.67 -2.10 19.02
N GLY A 371 10.62 -1.83 19.92
CA GLY A 371 10.69 -2.49 21.21
C GLY A 371 9.50 -2.09 22.09
N LYS A 372 8.97 -3.02 22.88
CA LYS A 372 7.86 -2.77 23.81
C LYS A 372 8.35 -2.81 25.25
N GLN A 373 8.14 -1.73 26.01
CA GLN A 373 8.53 -1.70 27.42
C GLN A 373 7.58 -2.57 28.25
N LEU A 374 8.10 -3.54 29.01
CA LEU A 374 7.28 -4.51 29.74
C LEU A 374 7.04 -4.17 31.21
N GLU A 375 7.87 -3.33 31.84
CA GLU A 375 7.75 -3.05 33.27
C GLU A 375 8.12 -1.60 33.61
N GLY A 376 7.26 -0.91 34.38
CA GLY A 376 7.56 0.44 34.86
C GLY A 376 7.53 1.51 33.77
N ILE A 377 8.06 2.69 34.09
CA ILE A 377 8.09 3.86 33.22
C ILE A 377 9.54 4.26 32.97
N ILE A 378 9.85 4.64 31.73
CA ILE A 378 11.18 5.05 31.31
C ILE A 378 11.13 6.42 30.61
N GLU A 379 12.20 7.20 30.76
CA GLU A 379 12.43 8.43 30.01
C GLU A 379 13.56 8.17 29.01
N MET A 380 13.38 8.55 27.75
CA MET A 380 14.38 8.40 26.69
C MET A 380 14.61 9.70 25.95
N GLU A 381 15.83 9.89 25.42
CA GLU A 381 16.19 11.00 24.55
C GLU A 381 16.28 10.51 23.10
N VAL A 382 15.66 11.25 22.18
CA VAL A 382 15.56 10.86 20.77
C VAL A 382 16.89 11.07 20.06
N LEU A 383 17.40 10.03 19.39
CA LEU A 383 18.64 10.11 18.61
C LEU A 383 18.41 10.55 17.17
N LYS A 384 17.33 10.07 16.55
CA LYS A 384 17.00 10.31 15.14
C LYS A 384 15.51 10.58 14.98
N SER A 385 15.15 11.37 13.96
CA SER A 385 13.74 11.59 13.60
C SER A 385 13.07 10.29 13.16
N VAL A 386 11.73 10.22 13.25
CA VAL A 386 10.92 9.02 12.91
C VAL A 386 11.22 8.48 11.50
N SER A 387 11.40 9.36 10.53
CA SER A 387 11.67 8.98 9.13
C SER A 387 13.02 8.28 8.93
N GLN A 388 13.92 8.43 9.89
CA GLN A 388 15.27 7.87 9.89
C GLN A 388 15.42 6.69 10.86
N SER A 389 14.34 6.33 11.56
CA SER A 389 14.36 5.26 12.55
C SER A 389 14.20 3.89 11.90
N TYR A 390 14.84 2.88 12.50
CA TYR A 390 14.92 1.52 12.01
C TYR A 390 13.57 0.90 11.58
N LEU A 391 12.51 1.12 12.35
CA LEU A 391 11.19 0.54 12.07
C LEU A 391 10.54 1.13 10.81
N THR A 392 10.79 2.41 10.51
CA THR A 392 10.30 3.05 9.28
C THR A 392 10.94 2.42 8.05
N GLN A 393 12.22 2.06 8.14
CA GLN A 393 12.96 1.41 7.06
C GLN A 393 12.50 -0.04 6.83
N LEU A 394 12.26 -0.79 7.92
CA LEU A 394 11.67 -2.13 7.88
C LEU A 394 10.36 -2.16 7.08
N TRP A 395 9.53 -1.13 7.17
CA TRP A 395 8.18 -1.11 6.61
C TRP A 395 7.95 -0.26 5.37
N SER A 396 8.86 0.66 5.07
CA SER A 396 8.93 1.26 3.73
C SER A 396 9.30 0.24 2.64
N ASN A 397 9.78 -0.94 3.04
CA ASN A 397 10.19 -2.00 2.14
C ASN A 397 9.02 -2.93 1.77
N ALA A 398 8.87 -3.16 0.47
CA ALA A 398 7.78 -3.92 -0.14
C ALA A 398 7.68 -5.39 0.34
N ALA A 399 8.72 -5.91 1.00
CA ALA A 399 8.79 -7.26 1.55
C ALA A 399 7.71 -7.55 2.61
N PHE A 400 7.26 -6.55 3.39
CA PHE A 400 6.15 -6.74 4.36
C PHE A 400 4.75 -6.57 3.74
N ASN A 401 4.66 -6.22 2.46
CA ASN A 401 3.40 -6.22 1.72
C ASN A 401 3.09 -7.62 1.14
N GLU A 402 3.43 -8.69 1.86
CA GLU A 402 2.88 -10.01 1.64
C GLU A 402 1.39 -10.05 2.06
N LYS A 403 0.56 -9.43 1.23
CA LYS A 403 -0.54 -10.23 0.71
C LYS A 403 -0.06 -10.66 -0.67
N PRO A 404 -0.25 -11.94 -1.08
CA PRO A 404 -0.16 -12.23 -2.49
C PRO A 404 -1.03 -11.16 -3.13
N ILE A 405 -0.49 -10.47 -4.14
CA ILE A 405 -1.34 -9.75 -5.07
C ILE A 405 -2.22 -10.86 -5.62
N SER A 406 -3.34 -11.10 -4.93
CA SER A 406 -4.36 -12.02 -5.34
C SER A 406 -4.59 -11.67 -6.78
N ASN A 407 -4.64 -12.68 -7.63
CA ASN A 407 -4.96 -12.62 -9.04
C ASN A 407 -6.31 -11.91 -9.30
N PHE A 408 -6.47 -10.67 -8.88
CA PHE A 408 -7.28 -9.69 -9.55
C PHE A 408 -6.52 -9.41 -10.85
N ARG A 409 -6.72 -10.31 -11.80
CA ARG A 409 -6.96 -9.85 -13.15
C ARG A 409 -7.98 -8.74 -12.98
N ASN A 410 -7.58 -7.51 -13.26
CA ASN A 410 -8.55 -6.44 -13.27
C ASN A 410 -9.69 -6.92 -14.18
N VAL A 411 -10.94 -6.60 -13.84
CA VAL A 411 -12.08 -6.90 -14.72
C VAL A 411 -11.78 -6.49 -16.17
N THR A 412 -10.98 -5.43 -16.34
CA THR A 412 -10.37 -4.97 -17.59
C THR A 412 -9.50 -6.00 -18.34
N ASP A 413 -8.67 -6.83 -17.71
CA ASP A 413 -7.76 -7.77 -18.41
C ASP A 413 -8.51 -8.96 -19.01
N ALA A 414 -9.52 -9.48 -18.29
CA ALA A 414 -10.37 -10.55 -18.80
C ALA A 414 -11.30 -10.07 -19.93
N ILE A 415 -11.79 -8.83 -19.82
CA ILE A 415 -12.56 -8.17 -20.87
C ILE A 415 -11.67 -7.91 -22.09
N SER A 416 -10.43 -7.46 -21.90
CA SER A 416 -9.52 -7.07 -22.99
C SER A 416 -9.26 -8.20 -23.99
N LYS A 417 -9.04 -9.45 -23.53
CA LYS A 417 -8.79 -10.57 -24.45
C LYS A 417 -9.98 -10.86 -25.37
N HIS A 418 -11.19 -10.98 -24.80
CA HIS A 418 -12.40 -11.29 -25.57
C HIS A 418 -12.79 -10.11 -26.48
N PHE A 419 -12.61 -8.90 -25.97
CA PHE A 419 -12.86 -7.68 -26.71
C PHE A 419 -11.93 -7.54 -27.93
N THR A 420 -10.61 -7.70 -27.74
CA THR A 420 -9.64 -7.64 -28.84
C THR A 420 -9.94 -8.70 -29.91
N LEU A 421 -10.31 -9.92 -29.51
CA LEU A 421 -10.70 -10.96 -30.46
C LEU A 421 -11.95 -10.58 -31.26
N ALA A 422 -12.97 -10.03 -30.61
CA ALA A 422 -14.19 -9.58 -31.26
C ALA A 422 -13.90 -8.47 -32.29
N VAL A 423 -13.08 -7.49 -31.92
CA VAL A 423 -12.69 -6.37 -32.80
C VAL A 423 -11.92 -6.86 -34.03
N LEU A 424 -10.93 -7.73 -33.84
CA LEU A 424 -10.17 -8.31 -34.96
C LEU A 424 -11.08 -9.11 -35.90
N THR A 425 -12.03 -9.87 -35.34
CA THR A 425 -13.01 -10.62 -36.13
C THR A 425 -13.90 -9.69 -36.95
N ILE A 426 -14.43 -8.62 -36.34
CA ILE A 426 -15.24 -7.61 -37.04
C ILE A 426 -14.43 -6.92 -38.13
N ALA A 427 -13.17 -6.55 -37.86
CA ALA A 427 -12.29 -5.92 -38.83
C ALA A 427 -12.08 -6.82 -40.06
N VAL A 428 -11.72 -8.08 -39.85
CA VAL A 428 -11.49 -9.04 -40.93
C VAL A 428 -12.76 -9.30 -41.75
N LEU A 429 -13.91 -9.53 -41.09
CA LEU A 429 -15.17 -9.78 -41.79
C LEU A 429 -15.62 -8.57 -42.61
N SER A 430 -15.55 -7.38 -42.03
CA SER A 430 -15.95 -6.13 -42.70
C SER A 430 -15.03 -5.83 -43.88
N THR A 431 -13.72 -5.99 -43.72
CA THR A 431 -12.76 -5.83 -44.81
C THR A 431 -12.98 -6.86 -45.91
N THR A 432 -13.25 -8.13 -45.57
CA THR A 432 -13.54 -9.18 -46.57
C THR A 432 -14.79 -8.83 -47.37
N PHE A 433 -15.86 -8.34 -46.72
CA PHE A 433 -17.08 -7.90 -47.40
C PHE A 433 -16.79 -6.75 -48.38
N TRP A 434 -16.03 -5.73 -47.96
CA TRP A 434 -15.71 -4.60 -48.83
C TRP A 434 -14.72 -4.98 -49.94
N LEU A 435 -13.79 -5.91 -49.72
CA LEU A 435 -12.93 -6.42 -50.80
C LEU A 435 -13.72 -7.05 -51.95
N LEU A 436 -14.90 -7.62 -51.66
CA LEU A 436 -15.76 -8.24 -52.66
C LEU A 436 -16.69 -7.23 -53.36
N ASN A 437 -17.10 -6.16 -52.67
CA ASN A 437 -18.07 -5.18 -53.19
C ASN A 437 -17.44 -3.90 -53.73
N ASP A 438 -16.49 -3.32 -52.98
CA ASP A 438 -15.78 -2.08 -53.32
C ASP A 438 -14.40 -2.07 -52.61
N PRO A 439 -13.35 -2.56 -53.29
CA PRO A 439 -12.01 -2.69 -52.72
C PRO A 439 -11.41 -1.38 -52.21
N SER A 440 -11.85 -0.24 -52.75
CA SER A 440 -11.33 1.08 -52.35
C SER A 440 -11.61 1.41 -50.88
N LYS A 441 -12.70 0.87 -50.32
CA LYS A 441 -13.14 1.10 -48.94
C LYS A 441 -12.56 0.10 -47.94
N ALA A 442 -12.08 -1.05 -48.40
CA ALA A 442 -11.70 -2.16 -47.53
C ALA A 442 -10.61 -1.79 -46.50
N LEU A 443 -9.59 -1.04 -46.92
CA LEU A 443 -8.50 -0.57 -46.05
C LEU A 443 -8.95 0.56 -45.10
N ASN A 444 -9.83 1.46 -45.55
CA ASN A 444 -10.43 2.50 -44.69
C ASN A 444 -11.27 1.86 -43.58
N VAL A 445 -12.11 0.88 -43.94
CA VAL A 445 -12.93 0.11 -42.99
C VAL A 445 -12.05 -0.65 -42.01
N PHE A 446 -11.00 -1.34 -42.49
CA PHE A 446 -10.08 -2.09 -41.63
C PHE A 446 -9.47 -1.19 -40.55
N THR A 447 -8.89 -0.07 -40.95
CA THR A 447 -8.20 0.86 -40.06
C THR A 447 -9.17 1.58 -39.13
N ALA A 448 -10.33 2.04 -39.62
CA ALA A 448 -11.36 2.68 -38.82
C ALA A 448 -11.91 1.77 -37.71
N VAL A 449 -12.17 0.49 -38.01
CA VAL A 449 -12.65 -0.50 -37.01
C VAL A 449 -11.61 -0.74 -35.91
N LEU A 450 -10.33 -0.89 -36.27
CA LEU A 450 -9.27 -1.12 -35.28
C LEU A 450 -9.06 0.09 -34.33
N ILE A 451 -9.25 1.31 -34.83
CA ILE A 451 -9.07 2.54 -34.06
C ILE A 451 -10.28 2.80 -33.15
N ILE A 452 -11.50 2.82 -33.72
CA ILE A 452 -12.69 3.26 -32.99
C ILE A 452 -13.08 2.31 -31.86
N ALA A 453 -12.66 1.04 -31.97
CA ALA A 453 -13.00 0.05 -30.98
C ALA A 453 -12.21 0.16 -29.67
N CYS A 454 -11.23 1.07 -29.48
CA CYS A 454 -10.49 1.10 -28.22
C CYS A 454 -11.43 1.23 -26.98
N PRO A 455 -11.35 0.32 -25.99
CA PRO A 455 -12.14 0.41 -24.75
C PRO A 455 -11.50 1.41 -23.75
N CYS A 456 -10.83 2.44 -24.25
CA CYS A 456 -10.03 3.38 -23.48
C CYS A 456 -10.86 4.07 -22.36
N ALA A 457 -12.11 4.45 -22.65
CA ALA A 457 -12.99 5.10 -21.67
C ALA A 457 -13.45 4.17 -20.53
N ILE A 458 -13.58 2.86 -20.79
CA ILE A 458 -13.92 1.84 -19.79
C ILE A 458 -12.80 1.73 -18.75
N ALA A 459 -11.54 1.74 -19.20
CA ALA A 459 -10.39 1.65 -18.31
C ALA A 459 -10.26 2.87 -17.36
N LEU A 460 -10.76 4.03 -17.76
CA LEU A 460 -10.71 5.27 -16.97
C LEU A 460 -11.92 5.43 -16.03
N ALA A 461 -13.07 4.83 -16.33
CA ALA A 461 -14.29 5.04 -15.54
C ALA A 461 -14.08 4.74 -14.04
N ALA A 462 -13.59 3.54 -13.70
CA ALA A 462 -13.43 3.14 -12.30
C ALA A 462 -12.40 3.99 -11.53
N PRO A 463 -11.15 4.20 -12.00
CA PRO A 463 -10.19 5.06 -11.31
C PRO A 463 -10.72 6.48 -11.03
N PHE A 464 -11.43 7.08 -11.99
CA PHE A 464 -11.97 8.43 -11.81
C PHE A 464 -13.19 8.49 -10.89
N THR A 465 -14.13 7.55 -11.03
CA THR A 465 -15.27 7.48 -10.11
C THR A 465 -14.78 7.29 -8.68
N LEU A 466 -13.94 6.28 -8.44
CA LEU A 466 -13.46 5.94 -7.11
C LEU A 466 -12.51 7.01 -6.56
N GLY A 467 -11.65 7.58 -7.41
CA GLY A 467 -10.77 8.68 -7.05
C GLY A 467 -11.52 9.94 -6.61
N ASN A 468 -12.56 10.34 -7.35
CA ASN A 468 -13.39 11.47 -6.94
C ASN A 468 -14.19 11.16 -5.67
N MET A 469 -14.65 9.92 -5.50
CA MET A 469 -15.34 9.49 -4.28
C MET A 469 -14.41 9.49 -3.06
N LEU A 470 -13.14 9.10 -3.19
CA LEU A 470 -12.13 9.26 -2.13
C LEU A 470 -12.01 10.71 -1.68
N ARG A 471 -11.92 11.64 -2.65
CA ARG A 471 -11.89 13.08 -2.35
C ARG A 471 -13.14 13.54 -1.60
N ILE A 472 -14.32 13.12 -2.04
CA ILE A 472 -15.60 13.47 -1.41
C ILE A 472 -15.67 12.92 0.02
N PHE A 473 -15.27 11.66 0.24
CA PHE A 473 -15.25 11.04 1.55
C PHE A 473 -14.27 11.76 2.49
N GLY A 474 -13.05 12.07 2.02
CA GLY A 474 -12.07 12.83 2.79
C GLY A 474 -12.53 14.24 3.16
N GLN A 475 -13.22 14.94 2.26
CA GLN A 475 -13.86 16.24 2.55
C GLN A 475 -14.97 16.15 3.62
N ASN A 476 -15.58 14.97 3.76
CA ASN A 476 -16.58 14.67 4.78
C ASN A 476 -15.98 13.85 5.95
N LYS A 477 -14.65 13.95 6.13
CA LYS A 477 -13.88 13.35 7.22
C LYS A 477 -14.03 11.84 7.39
N PHE A 478 -14.28 11.17 6.27
CA PHE A 478 -14.20 9.73 6.14
C PHE A 478 -12.99 9.39 5.26
N TYR A 479 -11.89 9.03 5.90
CA TYR A 479 -10.60 8.83 5.27
C TYR A 479 -10.41 7.35 4.95
N LEU A 480 -10.36 7.00 3.67
CA LEU A 480 -10.12 5.63 3.24
C LEU A 480 -8.65 5.42 2.93
N LYS A 481 -8.16 4.20 3.20
CA LYS A 481 -6.79 3.79 2.89
C LYS A 481 -6.49 3.79 1.39
N ASN A 482 -7.46 3.41 0.56
CA ASN A 482 -7.36 3.42 -0.91
C ASN A 482 -8.75 3.32 -1.57
N SER A 483 -8.79 3.47 -2.89
CA SER A 483 -10.01 3.40 -3.70
C SER A 483 -10.70 2.03 -3.68
N GLN A 484 -9.95 0.94 -3.49
CA GLN A 484 -10.49 -0.41 -3.45
C GLN A 484 -11.41 -0.62 -2.23
N VAL A 485 -11.19 0.15 -1.14
CA VAL A 485 -12.07 0.11 0.04
C VAL A 485 -13.51 0.51 -0.34
N ILE A 486 -13.70 1.44 -1.28
CA ILE A 486 -15.03 1.85 -1.76
C ILE A 486 -15.73 0.69 -2.45
N GLU A 487 -15.02 -0.08 -3.27
CA GLU A 487 -15.57 -1.27 -3.94
C GLU A 487 -15.98 -2.35 -2.95
N LYS A 488 -15.16 -2.58 -1.92
CA LYS A 488 -15.48 -3.51 -0.84
C LYS A 488 -16.70 -3.03 -0.04
N LEU A 489 -16.76 -1.75 0.33
CA LEU A 489 -17.90 -1.13 1.02
C LEU A 489 -19.21 -1.34 0.25
N ALA A 490 -19.17 -1.27 -1.07
CA ALA A 490 -20.35 -1.49 -1.91
C ALA A 490 -20.90 -2.93 -1.85
N LYS A 491 -20.04 -3.92 -1.57
CA LYS A 491 -20.39 -5.36 -1.50
C LYS A 491 -20.83 -5.81 -0.12
N ILE A 492 -20.56 -5.03 0.93
CA ILE A 492 -20.91 -5.36 2.31
C ILE A 492 -22.41 -5.66 2.44
N ASN A 493 -22.72 -6.69 3.23
CA ASN A 493 -24.09 -7.09 3.56
C ASN A 493 -24.32 -7.22 5.09
N THR A 494 -23.26 -7.27 5.88
CA THR A 494 -23.31 -7.42 7.34
C THR A 494 -22.40 -6.39 8.00
N ILE A 495 -22.92 -5.69 9.00
CA ILE A 495 -22.17 -4.67 9.75
C ILE A 495 -22.12 -5.07 11.22
N LEU A 496 -20.90 -5.15 11.74
CA LEU A 496 -20.60 -5.39 13.15
C LEU A 496 -20.12 -4.09 13.77
N PHE A 497 -20.70 -3.71 14.90
CA PHE A 497 -20.25 -2.57 15.69
C PHE A 497 -19.59 -3.07 16.97
N ASP A 498 -18.38 -2.60 17.26
CA ASP A 498 -17.88 -2.66 18.62
C ASP A 498 -18.70 -1.73 19.52
N LYS A 499 -18.82 -2.06 20.81
CA LYS A 499 -19.52 -1.19 21.74
C LYS A 499 -18.64 -0.02 22.19
N THR A 500 -17.46 -0.35 22.72
CA THR A 500 -16.64 0.59 23.50
C THR A 500 -15.81 1.44 22.55
N GLY A 501 -15.81 2.77 22.74
CA GLY A 501 -15.11 3.69 21.82
C GLY A 501 -15.83 3.92 20.48
N THR A 502 -16.60 2.95 19.98
CA THR A 502 -17.32 3.06 18.71
C THR A 502 -18.73 3.62 18.82
N ILE A 503 -19.69 2.95 19.48
CA ILE A 503 -21.06 3.50 19.65
C ILE A 503 -21.20 4.31 20.94
N THR A 504 -20.22 4.22 21.84
CA THR A 504 -20.12 5.04 23.06
C THR A 504 -19.15 6.20 22.89
N LYS A 505 -19.45 7.38 23.44
CA LYS A 505 -18.51 8.52 23.52
C LYS A 505 -17.50 8.33 24.65
N ASN A 506 -16.38 9.06 24.56
CA ASN A 506 -15.30 9.03 25.56
C ASN A 506 -15.83 9.27 26.99
N ARG A 507 -15.44 8.41 27.94
CA ARG A 507 -16.07 8.23 29.26
C ARG A 507 -15.82 9.38 30.25
N LYS A 508 -15.09 10.44 29.88
CA LYS A 508 -14.70 11.56 30.79
C LYS A 508 -15.88 12.17 31.53
N LYS A 509 -17.01 12.41 30.83
CA LYS A 509 -18.22 13.01 31.42
C LYS A 509 -19.02 12.05 32.32
N GLY A 510 -18.70 10.75 32.30
CA GLY A 510 -19.43 9.71 33.02
C GLY A 510 -18.84 9.34 34.38
N ILE A 511 -17.73 9.97 34.80
CA ILE A 511 -17.06 9.67 36.06
C ILE A 511 -17.74 10.39 37.21
N ARG A 512 -18.19 9.64 38.21
CA ARG A 512 -18.71 10.18 39.48
C ARG A 512 -17.94 9.60 40.65
N TYR A 513 -17.34 10.46 41.47
CA TYR A 513 -16.73 10.04 42.73
C TYR A 513 -17.79 9.94 43.83
N SER A 514 -17.75 8.87 44.60
CA SER A 514 -18.59 8.65 45.78
C SER A 514 -17.71 8.15 46.93
N GLY A 515 -17.64 8.92 48.01
CA GLY A 515 -16.82 8.60 49.18
C GLY A 515 -16.41 9.84 49.97
N ALA A 516 -15.44 9.67 50.87
CA ALA A 516 -14.85 10.73 51.66
C ALA A 516 -14.10 11.73 50.79
N THR A 517 -14.18 13.01 51.14
CA THR A 517 -13.51 14.11 50.44
C THR A 517 -11.99 13.91 50.44
N LEU A 518 -11.37 13.89 49.26
CA LEU A 518 -9.92 13.76 49.11
C LEU A 518 -9.24 15.12 49.32
N SER A 519 -8.24 15.16 50.20
CA SER A 519 -7.36 16.31 50.38
C SER A 519 -6.48 16.57 49.14
N TYR A 520 -5.90 17.76 49.02
CA TYR A 520 -5.03 18.12 47.90
C TYR A 520 -3.84 17.15 47.73
N ASN A 521 -3.18 16.79 48.84
CA ASN A 521 -2.07 15.83 48.84
C ASN A 521 -2.51 14.42 48.42
N GLU A 522 -3.72 13.99 48.80
CA GLU A 522 -4.27 12.70 48.37
C GLU A 522 -4.63 12.69 46.88
N LYS A 523 -5.09 13.83 46.33
CA LYS A 523 -5.32 13.99 44.88
C LYS A 523 -4.02 13.91 44.09
N ILE A 524 -2.93 14.52 44.58
CA ILE A 524 -1.59 14.40 43.97
C ILE A 524 -1.14 12.93 43.93
N LEU A 525 -1.23 12.23 45.06
CA LEU A 525 -0.86 10.80 45.15
C LEU A 525 -1.71 9.93 44.22
N LEU A 526 -3.02 10.18 44.19
CA LEU A 526 -3.96 9.48 43.33
C LEU A 526 -3.64 9.69 41.84
N LYS A 527 -3.44 10.95 41.41
CA LYS A 527 -3.06 11.28 40.03
C LYS A 527 -1.71 10.68 39.65
N SER A 528 -0.74 10.72 40.56
CA SER A 528 0.59 10.13 40.36
C SER A 528 0.54 8.61 40.26
N SER A 529 -0.38 7.96 40.95
CA SER A 529 -0.58 6.51 40.86
C SER A 529 -1.06 6.11 39.46
N VAL A 530 -2.13 6.74 38.97
CA VAL A 530 -2.70 6.39 37.66
C VAL A 530 -1.86 6.85 36.47
N ARG A 531 -0.95 7.82 36.67
CA ARG A 531 0.06 8.24 35.68
C ARG A 531 0.96 7.09 35.21
N THR A 532 1.22 6.11 36.09
CA THR A 532 2.19 5.03 35.85
C THR A 532 1.68 3.93 34.92
N SER A 533 0.36 3.83 34.73
CA SER A 533 -0.28 2.73 34.00
C SER A 533 -0.89 3.21 32.69
N ASN A 534 -0.73 2.40 31.65
CA ASN A 534 -1.38 2.64 30.37
C ASN A 534 -2.82 2.11 30.29
N HIS A 535 -3.35 1.54 31.38
CA HIS A 535 -4.70 0.97 31.39
C HIS A 535 -5.76 2.06 31.08
N PRO A 536 -6.76 1.80 30.23
CA PRO A 536 -7.75 2.81 29.81
C PRO A 536 -8.46 3.52 30.97
N LEU A 537 -8.75 2.77 32.04
CA LEU A 537 -9.35 3.33 33.26
C LEU A 537 -8.41 4.28 34.02
N SER A 538 -7.10 3.98 34.04
CA SER A 538 -6.08 4.83 34.66
C SER A 538 -5.93 6.14 33.89
N ARG A 539 -5.88 6.07 32.55
CA ARG A 539 -5.86 7.24 31.65
C ARG A 539 -7.08 8.13 31.83
N LEU A 540 -8.25 7.52 31.82
CA LEU A 540 -9.50 8.22 32.00
C LEU A 540 -9.53 8.97 33.33
N LEU A 541 -9.07 8.33 34.42
CA LEU A 541 -9.02 8.95 35.73
C LEU A 541 -7.97 10.08 35.79
N TYR A 542 -6.78 9.85 35.24
CA TYR A 542 -5.70 10.84 35.16
C TYR A 542 -6.16 12.12 34.46
N GLU A 543 -6.79 11.99 33.31
CA GLU A 543 -7.29 13.11 32.51
C GLU A 543 -8.48 13.83 33.16
N SER A 544 -9.26 13.13 33.99
CA SER A 544 -10.40 13.72 34.70
C SER A 544 -10.01 14.59 35.91
N MET A 545 -8.76 14.48 36.39
CA MET A 545 -8.30 15.10 37.63
C MET A 545 -7.82 16.55 37.50
N GLY A 546 -7.94 17.18 36.32
CA GLY A 546 -7.59 18.60 36.11
C GLY A 546 -6.10 18.91 36.34
N GLU A 547 -5.75 20.16 36.64
CA GLU A 547 -4.37 20.65 36.84
C GLU A 547 -3.75 20.31 38.21
N VAL A 548 -3.97 19.10 38.72
CA VAL A 548 -3.21 18.62 39.88
C VAL A 548 -1.81 18.20 39.41
N GLU A 549 -0.74 18.64 40.06
CA GLU A 549 0.61 18.19 39.73
C GLU A 549 0.79 16.70 40.06
N ALA A 550 1.45 15.97 39.15
CA ALA A 550 1.83 14.57 39.39
C ALA A 550 3.31 14.51 39.76
N ILE A 551 3.64 13.67 40.74
CA ILE A 551 4.99 13.49 41.26
C ILE A 551 5.56 12.13 40.85
N THR A 552 6.88 12.00 40.91
CA THR A 552 7.57 10.71 40.78
C THR A 552 7.41 9.92 42.07
N VAL A 553 7.13 8.61 41.94
CA VAL A 553 6.80 7.71 43.05
C VAL A 553 7.93 6.69 43.25
N ASP A 554 8.16 6.26 44.49
CA ASP A 554 9.33 5.46 44.86
C ASP A 554 9.19 3.99 44.43
N GLU A 555 8.03 3.39 44.69
CA GLU A 555 7.72 2.00 44.32
C GLU A 555 6.36 1.94 43.62
N VAL A 556 6.31 1.25 42.49
CA VAL A 556 5.07 0.97 41.74
C VAL A 556 4.96 -0.53 41.54
N LYS A 557 3.81 -1.11 41.89
CA LYS A 557 3.45 -2.48 41.56
C LYS A 557 2.08 -2.50 40.90
N GLU A 558 2.05 -2.96 39.67
CA GLU A 558 0.81 -3.16 38.91
C GLU A 558 0.45 -4.65 38.94
N TYR A 559 -0.73 -4.97 39.48
CA TYR A 559 -1.25 -6.33 39.51
C TYR A 559 -2.27 -6.49 38.39
N ALA A 560 -1.90 -7.22 37.35
CA ALA A 560 -2.73 -7.47 36.18
C ALA A 560 -4.14 -7.94 36.57
N GLY A 561 -5.16 -7.30 35.99
CA GLY A 561 -6.57 -7.58 36.26
C GLY A 561 -7.09 -7.17 37.65
N LYS A 562 -6.23 -6.61 38.53
CA LYS A 562 -6.61 -6.27 39.92
C LYS A 562 -6.50 -4.78 40.21
N GLY A 563 -5.35 -4.16 40.00
CA GLY A 563 -5.11 -2.77 40.36
C GLY A 563 -3.64 -2.38 40.53
N ILE A 564 -3.41 -1.12 40.89
CA ILE A 564 -2.10 -0.50 41.09
C ILE A 564 -1.90 -0.24 42.58
N GLN A 565 -0.72 -0.57 43.08
CA GLN A 565 -0.25 -0.17 44.40
C GLN A 565 1.02 0.66 44.23
N ILE A 566 1.03 1.84 44.84
CA ILE A 566 2.26 2.64 44.92
C ILE A 566 2.62 2.94 46.37
N LYS A 567 3.91 3.22 46.59
CA LYS A 567 4.42 3.84 47.82
C LYS A 567 5.14 5.14 47.48
N PHE A 568 4.88 6.16 48.30
CA PHE A 568 5.60 7.43 48.25
C PHE A 568 5.90 7.85 49.69
N LYS A 569 7.20 7.98 50.02
CA LYS A 569 7.67 8.16 51.39
C LYS A 569 7.13 7.07 52.32
N LYS A 570 6.32 7.44 53.34
CA LYS A 570 5.68 6.51 54.29
C LYS A 570 4.21 6.20 53.98
N ARG A 571 3.66 6.73 52.88
CA ARG A 571 2.25 6.53 52.51
C ARG A 571 2.09 5.44 51.45
N SER A 572 1.04 4.64 51.58
CA SER A 572 0.69 3.61 50.60
C SER A 572 -0.70 3.84 50.06
N ILE A 573 -0.86 3.79 48.74
CA ILE A 573 -2.16 3.91 48.07
C ILE A 573 -2.40 2.70 47.18
N LYS A 574 -3.64 2.21 47.20
CA LYS A 574 -4.14 1.13 46.37
C LYS A 574 -5.34 1.62 45.58
N ILE A 575 -5.30 1.37 44.27
CA ILE A 575 -6.34 1.76 43.32
C ILE A 575 -6.67 0.53 42.47
N GLY A 576 -7.94 0.17 42.34
CA GLY A 576 -8.31 -0.94 41.48
C GLY A 576 -9.70 -1.50 41.76
N SER A 577 -9.85 -2.81 41.52
CA SER A 577 -11.06 -3.58 41.80
C SER A 577 -11.42 -3.56 43.29
N GLU A 578 -12.72 -3.75 43.58
CA GLU A 578 -13.24 -3.86 44.94
C GLU A 578 -12.50 -4.93 45.76
N SER A 579 -12.31 -6.12 45.16
CA SER A 579 -11.60 -7.24 45.78
C SER A 579 -10.14 -6.91 46.12
N PHE A 580 -9.47 -6.10 45.30
CA PHE A 580 -8.08 -5.72 45.53
C PHE A 580 -7.92 -4.70 46.66
N VAL A 581 -8.87 -3.76 46.77
CA VAL A 581 -8.79 -2.64 47.72
C VAL A 581 -9.40 -3.02 49.08
N LEU A 582 -10.58 -3.63 49.08
CA LEU A 582 -11.37 -3.90 50.29
C LEU A 582 -11.22 -5.34 50.82
N LYS A 583 -10.57 -6.25 50.05
CA LYS A 583 -10.48 -7.70 50.36
C LYS A 583 -11.85 -8.35 50.66
N LYS A 584 -12.94 -7.77 50.15
CA LYS A 584 -14.32 -8.27 50.26
C LYS A 584 -14.90 -8.42 48.86
N ASN A 585 -15.69 -9.47 48.64
CA ASN A 585 -16.48 -9.66 47.43
C ASN A 585 -17.92 -9.24 47.73
N HIS A 586 -18.23 -7.95 47.59
CA HIS A 586 -19.61 -7.49 47.75
C HIS A 586 -19.94 -6.39 46.75
N SER A 587 -20.40 -6.77 45.55
CA SER A 587 -21.55 -6.07 44.97
C SER A 587 -22.17 -6.80 43.77
N THR A 588 -23.50 -6.78 43.78
CA THR A 588 -24.48 -7.12 42.74
C THR A 588 -24.69 -5.98 41.73
N ASN A 589 -23.78 -5.00 41.68
CA ASN A 589 -23.88 -3.83 40.81
C ASN A 589 -22.95 -4.01 39.61
N PHE A 590 -23.52 -3.99 38.40
CA PHE A 590 -22.81 -4.15 37.13
C PHE A 590 -22.08 -2.89 36.64
N ASP A 591 -22.15 -1.77 37.38
CA ASP A 591 -21.48 -0.51 37.02
C ASP A 591 -19.95 -0.64 37.22
N THR A 592 -19.15 -0.30 36.20
CA THR A 592 -17.68 -0.29 36.29
C THR A 592 -17.21 0.72 37.34
N SER A 593 -16.54 0.25 38.40
CA SER A 593 -16.04 1.11 39.48
C SER A 593 -14.57 0.89 39.84
N ILE A 594 -13.87 1.99 40.12
CA ILE A 594 -12.48 2.03 40.61
C ILE A 594 -12.48 2.44 42.07
N HIS A 595 -11.96 1.58 42.94
CA HIS A 595 -11.91 1.79 44.39
C HIS A 595 -10.56 2.39 44.78
N VAL A 596 -10.55 3.25 45.80
CA VAL A 596 -9.34 3.92 46.29
C VAL A 596 -9.20 3.73 47.80
N SER A 597 -8.02 3.29 48.24
CA SER A 597 -7.60 3.24 49.64
C SER A 597 -6.26 3.92 49.83
N ILE A 598 -6.13 4.73 50.88
CA ILE A 598 -4.89 5.42 51.26
C ILE A 598 -4.57 5.02 52.70
N ASP A 599 -3.36 4.54 52.95
CA ASP A 599 -2.88 4.05 54.25
C ASP A 599 -3.84 3.03 54.89
N ASN A 600 -4.29 2.06 54.09
CA ASN A 600 -5.32 1.05 54.42
C ASN A 600 -6.71 1.59 54.82
N HIS A 601 -6.97 2.88 54.65
CA HIS A 601 -8.30 3.47 54.83
C HIS A 601 -9.01 3.64 53.50
N TYR A 602 -10.18 3.03 53.36
CA TYR A 602 -11.02 3.18 52.18
C TYR A 602 -11.54 4.61 52.08
N LYS A 603 -11.27 5.27 50.94
CA LYS A 603 -11.69 6.65 50.69
C LYS A 603 -12.99 6.71 49.91
N GLY A 604 -13.15 5.86 48.91
CA GLY A 604 -14.33 5.88 48.05
C GLY A 604 -14.14 5.12 46.74
N LYS A 605 -15.09 5.31 45.83
CA LYS A 605 -15.06 4.76 44.48
C LYS A 605 -15.40 5.79 43.41
N PHE A 606 -14.78 5.63 42.25
CA PHE A 606 -15.16 6.29 41.00
C PHE A 606 -16.05 5.35 40.21
N THR A 607 -17.29 5.75 39.96
CA THR A 607 -18.23 5.01 39.10
C THR A 607 -18.17 5.58 37.69
N ILE A 608 -18.04 4.71 36.69
CA ILE A 608 -17.87 5.10 35.30
C ILE A 608 -19.05 4.57 34.50
N ARG A 609 -19.86 5.47 33.92
CA ARG A 609 -20.99 5.12 33.07
C ARG A 609 -20.69 5.39 31.60
N ASN A 610 -21.07 4.45 30.74
CA ASN A 610 -21.03 4.63 29.30
C ASN A 610 -22.13 5.63 28.86
N SER A 611 -21.75 6.58 28.01
CA SER A 611 -22.67 7.43 27.26
C SER A 611 -22.67 6.98 25.79
N TYR A 612 -23.85 6.83 25.19
CA TYR A 612 -23.98 6.50 23.77
C TYR A 612 -23.80 7.75 22.91
N ARG A 613 -23.32 7.56 21.67
CA ARG A 613 -23.21 8.64 20.69
C ARG A 613 -24.60 9.17 20.32
N GLU A 614 -24.67 10.49 20.13
CA GLU A 614 -25.82 11.12 19.48
C GLU A 614 -25.93 10.61 18.05
N GLY A 615 -27.14 10.42 17.54
CA GLY A 615 -27.35 9.85 16.20
C GLY A 615 -27.33 8.32 16.14
N LEU A 616 -27.07 7.61 17.26
CA LEU A 616 -26.97 6.14 17.24
C LEU A 616 -28.24 5.46 16.73
N LYS A 617 -29.41 5.92 17.17
CA LYS A 617 -30.67 5.33 16.74
C LYS A 617 -30.89 5.54 15.25
N GLU A 618 -30.66 6.75 14.77
CA GLU A 618 -30.79 7.16 13.37
C GLU A 618 -29.85 6.36 12.46
N VAL A 619 -28.59 6.15 12.87
CA VAL A 619 -27.62 5.33 12.13
C VAL A 619 -28.11 3.89 12.02
N MET A 620 -28.52 3.28 13.14
CA MET A 620 -28.96 1.88 13.13
C MET A 620 -30.25 1.71 12.33
N ASP A 621 -31.18 2.66 12.43
CA ASP A 621 -32.42 2.68 11.63
C ASP A 621 -32.15 2.86 10.13
N GLY A 622 -31.17 3.67 9.75
CA GLY A 622 -30.76 3.85 8.35
C GLY A 622 -30.09 2.62 7.74
N LEU A 623 -29.47 1.77 8.57
CA LEU A 623 -28.78 0.55 8.11
C LEU A 623 -29.67 -0.70 8.12
N LYS A 624 -30.70 -0.76 8.98
CA LYS A 624 -31.49 -1.99 9.20
C LYS A 624 -32.19 -2.55 7.97
N SER A 625 -32.54 -1.71 7.00
CA SER A 625 -33.26 -2.13 5.79
C SER A 625 -32.34 -2.78 4.75
N ILE A 626 -31.02 -2.59 4.89
CA ILE A 626 -30.02 -2.97 3.88
C ILE A 626 -29.03 -3.99 4.42
N PHE A 627 -28.75 -3.97 5.73
CA PHE A 627 -27.67 -4.75 6.35
C PHE A 627 -28.16 -5.59 7.53
N LYS A 628 -27.52 -6.74 7.72
CA LYS A 628 -27.60 -7.50 8.98
C LYS A 628 -26.73 -6.80 10.02
N LEU A 629 -27.31 -6.45 11.16
CA LEU A 629 -26.62 -5.67 12.20
C LEU A 629 -26.31 -6.54 13.42
N ALA A 630 -25.09 -6.41 13.95
CA ALA A 630 -24.76 -6.94 15.26
C ALA A 630 -23.86 -5.97 16.04
N ILE A 631 -23.98 -6.04 17.36
CA ILE A 631 -23.10 -5.34 18.29
C ILE A 631 -22.31 -6.39 19.06
N ILE A 632 -20.99 -6.21 19.09
CA ILE A 632 -20.08 -7.06 19.83
C ILE A 632 -19.39 -6.26 20.93
N SER A 633 -19.26 -6.85 22.11
CA SER A 633 -18.65 -6.19 23.26
C SER A 633 -17.95 -7.18 24.17
N GLY A 634 -16.80 -6.76 24.72
CA GLY A 634 -16.16 -7.45 25.84
C GLY A 634 -16.79 -7.15 27.19
N ASP A 635 -17.63 -6.11 27.28
CA ASP A 635 -18.36 -5.79 28.50
C ASP A 635 -19.41 -6.88 28.80
N ASN A 636 -19.82 -6.94 30.08
CA ASN A 636 -20.92 -7.78 30.52
C ASN A 636 -22.28 -7.33 29.94
N ASP A 637 -23.29 -8.17 30.10
CA ASP A 637 -24.64 -7.97 29.57
C ASP A 637 -25.50 -6.98 30.38
N GLY A 638 -24.93 -6.29 31.37
CA GLY A 638 -25.66 -5.35 32.22
C GLY A 638 -26.34 -4.19 31.47
N GLU A 639 -25.86 -3.83 30.28
CA GLU A 639 -26.46 -2.79 29.43
C GLU A 639 -27.44 -3.33 28.36
N ARG A 640 -27.70 -4.66 28.32
CA ARG A 640 -28.56 -5.30 27.29
C ARG A 640 -29.94 -4.65 27.17
N LYS A 641 -30.69 -4.54 28.28
CA LYS A 641 -32.04 -3.95 28.30
C LYS A 641 -32.08 -2.50 27.81
N LYS A 642 -30.97 -1.77 27.95
CA LYS A 642 -30.85 -0.37 27.51
C LYS A 642 -30.57 -0.31 26.01
N LEU A 643 -29.71 -1.19 25.50
CA LEU A 643 -29.41 -1.31 24.06
C LEU A 643 -30.63 -1.80 23.28
N GLU A 644 -31.37 -2.81 23.78
CA GLU A 644 -32.59 -3.32 23.15
C GLU A 644 -33.68 -2.24 22.96
N LYS A 645 -33.70 -1.19 23.80
CA LYS A 645 -34.63 -0.05 23.64
C LYS A 645 -34.18 0.97 22.58
N ILE A 646 -32.89 1.04 22.31
CA ILE A 646 -32.29 2.03 21.40
C ILE A 646 -32.18 1.45 19.98
N LEU A 647 -31.95 0.15 19.88
CA LEU A 647 -31.61 -0.54 18.64
C LEU A 647 -32.82 -1.20 17.97
N PRO A 648 -32.78 -1.44 16.66
CA PRO A 648 -33.79 -2.23 15.96
C PRO A 648 -33.89 -3.66 16.51
N GLU A 649 -35.10 -4.24 16.52
CA GLU A 649 -35.42 -5.55 17.12
C GLU A 649 -34.55 -6.71 16.59
N ASN A 650 -34.14 -6.67 15.32
CA ASN A 650 -33.34 -7.73 14.68
C ASN A 650 -31.82 -7.57 14.89
N THR A 651 -31.38 -6.63 15.72
CA THR A 651 -29.94 -6.42 15.98
C THR A 651 -29.41 -7.47 16.95
N ARG A 652 -28.42 -8.26 16.52
CA ARG A 652 -27.83 -9.29 17.39
C ARG A 652 -26.88 -8.67 18.41
N LEU A 653 -27.07 -8.96 19.69
CA LEU A 653 -26.22 -8.46 20.79
C LEU A 653 -25.32 -9.58 21.33
N LEU A 654 -24.00 -9.35 21.29
CA LEU A 654 -22.98 -10.31 21.73
C LEU A 654 -22.12 -9.66 22.81
N PHE A 655 -22.22 -10.17 24.04
CA PHE A 655 -21.47 -9.69 25.21
C PHE A 655 -20.42 -10.71 25.65
N ASN A 656 -19.53 -10.31 26.56
CA ASN A 656 -18.45 -11.13 27.10
C ASN A 656 -17.54 -11.74 26.01
N LYS A 657 -17.25 -10.97 24.95
CA LYS A 657 -16.39 -11.40 23.84
C LYS A 657 -15.00 -10.80 23.96
N ASN A 658 -13.99 -11.65 24.12
CA ASN A 658 -12.60 -11.23 24.10
C ASN A 658 -12.15 -10.89 22.66
N PRO A 659 -10.97 -10.27 22.44
CA PRO A 659 -10.51 -9.91 21.09
C PRO A 659 -10.46 -11.08 20.09
N GLU A 660 -10.06 -12.28 20.53
CA GLU A 660 -10.03 -13.49 19.70
C GLU A 660 -11.43 -13.96 19.30
N ASP A 661 -12.40 -13.89 20.21
CA ASP A 661 -13.79 -14.21 19.94
C ASP A 661 -14.39 -13.28 18.89
N LYS A 662 -14.03 -11.98 18.93
CA LYS A 662 -14.47 -11.01 17.93
C LYS A 662 -13.97 -11.38 16.54
N LEU A 663 -12.67 -11.71 16.44
CA LEU A 663 -12.05 -12.17 15.21
C LEU A 663 -12.71 -13.44 14.69
N ASN A 664 -12.87 -14.44 15.56
CA ASN A 664 -13.49 -15.72 15.19
C ASN A 664 -14.94 -15.57 14.72
N TYR A 665 -15.68 -14.65 15.32
CA TYR A 665 -17.05 -14.35 14.90
C TYR A 665 -17.10 -13.70 13.50
N VAL A 666 -16.18 -12.79 13.19
CA VAL A 666 -16.02 -12.25 11.83
C VAL A 666 -15.72 -13.37 10.84
N ALA A 667 -14.74 -14.22 11.16
CA ALA A 667 -14.34 -15.34 10.31
C ALA A 667 -15.50 -16.34 10.08
N GLN A 668 -16.32 -16.59 11.10
CA GLN A 668 -17.51 -17.45 10.97
C GLN A 668 -18.53 -16.86 9.99
N LEU A 669 -18.84 -15.56 10.11
CA LEU A 669 -19.76 -14.89 9.18
C LEU A 669 -19.24 -14.92 7.74
N GLN A 670 -17.93 -14.77 7.55
CA GLN A 670 -17.29 -14.88 6.22
C GLN A 670 -17.38 -16.29 5.65
N LYS A 671 -17.24 -17.34 6.47
CA LYS A 671 -17.49 -18.73 6.05
C LYS A 671 -18.93 -18.94 5.60
N ASP A 672 -19.88 -18.21 6.18
CA ASP A 672 -21.29 -18.20 5.77
C ASP A 672 -21.55 -17.29 4.54
N ASN A 673 -20.53 -16.96 3.75
CA ASN A 673 -20.56 -16.08 2.57
C ASN A 673 -21.09 -14.66 2.85
N SER A 674 -20.90 -14.17 4.08
CA SER A 674 -21.22 -12.78 4.41
C SER A 674 -20.03 -11.87 4.13
N GLU A 675 -20.29 -10.73 3.48
CA GLU A 675 -19.31 -9.66 3.29
C GLU A 675 -19.44 -8.71 4.48
N VAL A 676 -18.44 -8.75 5.37
CA VAL A 676 -18.53 -8.17 6.72
C VAL A 676 -17.74 -6.87 6.81
N ALA A 677 -18.41 -5.80 7.27
CA ALA A 677 -17.74 -4.60 7.76
C ALA A 677 -17.69 -4.63 9.30
N MET A 678 -16.51 -4.41 9.87
CA MET A 678 -16.34 -4.21 11.31
C MET A 678 -16.12 -2.72 11.57
N ILE A 679 -16.91 -2.13 12.47
CA ILE A 679 -16.80 -0.73 12.87
C ILE A 679 -16.36 -0.69 14.32
N GLY A 680 -15.24 -0.02 14.57
CA GLY A 680 -14.41 -0.23 15.75
C GLY A 680 -13.73 1.02 16.29
N ASP A 681 -12.99 0.88 17.39
CA ASP A 681 -12.13 1.94 17.95
C ASP A 681 -10.65 1.77 17.54
N GLY A 682 -10.29 0.61 17.01
CA GLY A 682 -8.96 0.32 16.48
C GLY A 682 -7.94 -0.06 17.55
N LEU A 683 -8.36 -0.19 18.82
CA LEU A 683 -7.49 -0.54 19.94
C LEU A 683 -7.72 -1.99 20.38
N ASN A 684 -8.96 -2.34 20.71
CA ASN A 684 -9.31 -3.66 21.29
C ASN A 684 -9.86 -4.65 20.25
N ASP A 685 -10.03 -4.19 19.02
CA ASP A 685 -10.70 -4.87 17.93
C ASP A 685 -9.85 -4.93 16.65
N ALA A 686 -8.56 -4.58 16.75
CA ALA A 686 -7.60 -4.61 15.64
C ALA A 686 -7.63 -5.93 14.86
N GLY A 687 -7.62 -7.07 15.57
CA GLY A 687 -7.70 -8.39 14.91
C GLY A 687 -9.01 -8.61 14.15
N ALA A 688 -10.15 -8.18 14.72
CA ALA A 688 -11.46 -8.31 14.07
C ALA A 688 -11.62 -7.34 12.88
N LEU A 689 -11.07 -6.12 12.99
CA LEU A 689 -11.00 -5.15 11.91
C LEU A 689 -10.18 -5.69 10.72
N MET A 690 -8.99 -6.26 10.99
CA MET A 690 -8.14 -6.86 9.96
C MET A 690 -8.75 -8.10 9.29
N GLN A 691 -9.49 -8.91 10.07
CA GLN A 691 -10.16 -10.10 9.56
C GLN A 691 -11.35 -9.74 8.67
N SER A 692 -12.03 -8.60 8.93
CA SER A 692 -13.20 -8.18 8.17
C SER A 692 -12.89 -7.83 6.72
N ASN A 693 -13.91 -7.77 5.87
CA ASN A 693 -13.74 -7.36 4.47
C ASN A 693 -13.39 -5.87 4.40
N VAL A 694 -13.99 -5.06 5.29
CA VAL A 694 -13.69 -3.65 5.51
C VAL A 694 -13.68 -3.32 7.01
N GLY A 695 -12.53 -2.93 7.55
CA GLY A 695 -12.41 -2.41 8.91
C GLY A 695 -12.51 -0.88 8.97
N ILE A 696 -13.50 -0.34 9.70
CA ILE A 696 -13.71 1.10 9.87
C ILE A 696 -13.45 1.49 11.31
N VAL A 697 -12.55 2.44 11.55
CA VAL A 697 -12.29 2.99 12.89
C VAL A 697 -13.01 4.31 13.06
N VAL A 698 -13.75 4.45 14.15
CA VAL A 698 -14.38 5.70 14.57
C VAL A 698 -13.47 6.37 15.59
N SER A 699 -12.88 7.51 15.22
CA SER A 699 -11.89 8.20 16.05
C SER A 699 -12.36 9.58 16.51
N GLU A 700 -12.18 9.89 17.80
CA GLU A 700 -12.38 11.23 18.35
C GLU A 700 -11.29 12.22 17.94
N ASN A 701 -10.13 11.70 17.54
CA ASN A 701 -9.01 12.48 17.05
C ASN A 701 -8.57 11.87 15.72
N THR A 702 -8.95 12.48 14.61
CA THR A 702 -8.64 12.00 13.25
C THR A 702 -7.14 11.87 12.99
N ASN A 703 -6.31 12.52 13.81
CA ASN A 703 -4.87 12.36 13.72
C ASN A 703 -4.45 10.98 14.23
N VAL A 704 -5.18 10.35 15.16
CA VAL A 704 -4.93 9.01 15.72
C VAL A 704 -5.40 7.93 14.73
N PHE A 705 -4.47 7.47 13.88
CA PHE A 705 -4.63 6.40 12.88
C PHE A 705 -4.38 4.98 13.45
N SER A 706 -5.35 4.07 13.36
CA SER A 706 -5.13 2.65 13.74
C SER A 706 -4.59 1.83 12.57
N PRO A 707 -3.53 1.02 12.75
CA PRO A 707 -2.93 0.23 11.67
C PRO A 707 -3.85 -0.83 11.07
N ALA A 708 -4.81 -1.26 11.86
CA ALA A 708 -5.64 -2.41 11.61
C ALA A 708 -6.90 -2.11 10.77
N CYS A 709 -7.02 -0.89 10.21
CA CYS A 709 -8.23 -0.45 9.53
C CYS A 709 -8.02 -0.11 8.04
N ASP A 710 -9.11 -0.24 7.28
CA ASP A 710 -9.23 0.18 5.88
C ASP A 710 -9.75 1.62 5.77
N ALA A 711 -10.41 2.13 6.82
CA ALA A 711 -11.04 3.43 6.84
C ALA A 711 -11.06 4.05 8.24
N ILE A 712 -10.98 5.38 8.31
CA ILE A 712 -11.13 6.16 9.54
C ILE A 712 -12.24 7.18 9.36
N LEU A 713 -13.15 7.24 10.33
CA LEU A 713 -14.23 8.20 10.39
C LEU A 713 -14.04 9.12 11.59
N ASP A 714 -14.10 10.44 11.37
CA ASP A 714 -14.24 11.41 12.47
C ASP A 714 -15.52 11.09 13.25
N ALA A 715 -15.39 10.87 14.55
CA ALA A 715 -16.46 10.65 15.50
C ALA A 715 -17.63 11.65 15.38
N LYS A 716 -17.35 12.90 14.96
CA LYS A 716 -18.38 13.94 14.72
C LYS A 716 -19.31 13.59 13.55
N GLU A 717 -18.82 12.83 12.58
CA GLU A 717 -19.55 12.42 11.37
C GLU A 717 -20.17 11.02 11.51
N PHE A 718 -20.22 10.45 12.73
CA PHE A 718 -20.80 9.13 13.00
C PHE A 718 -22.20 8.95 12.41
N ALA A 719 -23.02 10.02 12.43
CA ALA A 719 -24.37 10.01 11.87
C ALA A 719 -24.42 9.71 10.35
N LYS A 720 -23.32 9.95 9.63
CA LYS A 720 -23.23 9.80 8.17
C LYS A 720 -22.83 8.39 7.70
N ILE A 721 -22.57 7.45 8.61
CA ILE A 721 -22.22 6.06 8.26
C ILE A 721 -23.16 5.46 7.19
N PRO A 722 -24.51 5.52 7.32
CA PRO A 722 -25.42 4.96 6.31
C PRO A 722 -25.25 5.59 4.93
N VAL A 723 -24.96 6.89 4.90
CA VAL A 723 -24.75 7.65 3.66
C VAL A 723 -23.48 7.18 2.94
N PHE A 724 -22.38 6.94 3.66
CA PHE A 724 -21.13 6.46 3.04
C PHE A 724 -21.29 5.08 2.40
N PHE A 725 -22.03 4.17 3.04
CA PHE A 725 -22.36 2.87 2.44
C PHE A 725 -23.22 3.01 1.18
N GLU A 726 -24.26 3.84 1.21
CA GLU A 726 -25.12 4.08 0.03
C GLU A 726 -24.34 4.76 -1.11
N LEU A 727 -23.49 5.74 -0.79
CA LEU A 727 -22.62 6.39 -1.76
C LEU A 727 -21.62 5.42 -2.41
N SER A 728 -21.08 4.47 -1.64
CA SER A 728 -20.22 3.42 -2.19
C SER A 728 -20.98 2.54 -3.18
N LYS A 729 -22.22 2.13 -2.87
CA LYS A 729 -23.10 1.39 -3.80
C LYS A 729 -23.45 2.19 -5.05
N ARG A 730 -23.69 3.50 -4.91
CA ARG A 730 -23.96 4.39 -6.05
C ARG A 730 -22.73 4.61 -6.91
N ALA A 731 -21.53 4.70 -6.33
CA ALA A 731 -20.29 4.80 -7.08
C ALA A 731 -20.14 3.61 -8.05
N ILE A 732 -20.38 2.38 -7.59
CA ILE A 732 -20.36 1.19 -8.47
C ILE A 732 -21.43 1.25 -9.57
N ARG A 733 -22.64 1.73 -9.25
CA ARG A 733 -23.68 1.96 -10.27
C ARG A 733 -23.26 3.00 -11.32
N ILE A 734 -22.58 4.08 -10.91
CA ILE A 734 -22.04 5.10 -11.82
C ILE A 734 -21.00 4.50 -12.75
N ILE A 735 -20.09 3.65 -12.24
CA ILE A 735 -19.12 2.93 -13.07
C ILE A 735 -19.85 2.09 -14.14
N HIS A 736 -20.91 1.36 -13.76
CA HIS A 736 -21.71 0.62 -14.73
C HIS A 736 -22.38 1.53 -15.77
N TYR A 737 -22.90 2.70 -15.38
CA TYR A 737 -23.44 3.68 -16.34
C TYR A 737 -22.38 4.18 -17.31
N CYS A 738 -21.15 4.41 -16.84
CA CYS A 738 -20.02 4.77 -17.70
C CYS A 738 -19.68 3.65 -18.70
N PHE A 739 -19.74 2.39 -18.28
CA PHE A 739 -19.54 1.24 -19.18
C PHE A 739 -20.63 1.17 -20.25
N VAL A 740 -21.90 1.35 -19.86
CA VAL A 740 -23.02 1.39 -20.79
C VAL A 740 -22.85 2.53 -21.80
N LEU A 741 -22.51 3.74 -21.33
CA LEU A 741 -22.27 4.90 -22.19
C LEU A 741 -21.12 4.66 -23.18
N SER A 742 -19.99 4.14 -22.70
CA SER A 742 -18.84 3.81 -23.55
C SER A 742 -19.17 2.72 -24.57
N PHE A 743 -20.00 1.75 -24.20
CA PHE A 743 -20.41 0.68 -25.09
C PHE A 743 -21.33 1.20 -26.21
N PHE A 744 -22.31 2.05 -25.89
CA PHE A 744 -23.15 2.70 -26.90
C PHE A 744 -22.33 3.52 -27.90
N TYR A 745 -21.37 4.30 -27.39
CA TYR A 745 -20.46 5.07 -28.22
C TYR A 745 -19.69 4.19 -29.20
N ASN A 746 -19.10 3.10 -28.71
CA ASN A 746 -18.33 2.17 -29.55
C ASN A 746 -19.20 1.45 -30.57
N ILE A 747 -20.45 1.08 -30.25
CA ILE A 747 -21.38 0.49 -31.22
C ILE A 747 -21.69 1.46 -32.35
N ILE A 748 -22.01 2.72 -32.02
CA ILE A 748 -22.32 3.74 -33.03
C ILE A 748 -21.09 4.00 -33.91
N GLY A 749 -19.91 4.14 -33.30
CA GLY A 749 -18.66 4.30 -34.03
C GLY A 749 -18.33 3.10 -34.94
N LEU A 750 -18.52 1.88 -34.44
CA LEU A 750 -18.35 0.66 -35.22
C LEU A 750 -19.32 0.57 -36.39
N TYR A 751 -20.57 0.99 -36.23
CA TYR A 751 -21.53 1.03 -37.33
C TYR A 751 -20.98 1.86 -38.50
N PHE A 752 -20.57 3.11 -38.26
CA PHE A 752 -20.02 3.98 -39.30
C PHE A 752 -18.70 3.46 -39.89
N ALA A 753 -17.85 2.83 -39.06
CA ALA A 753 -16.60 2.23 -39.50
C ALA A 753 -16.86 1.03 -40.43
N VAL A 754 -17.78 0.13 -40.07
CA VAL A 754 -18.13 -1.05 -40.87
C VAL A 754 -18.83 -0.66 -42.17
N THR A 755 -19.65 0.39 -42.17
CA THR A 755 -20.29 0.91 -43.40
C THR A 755 -19.35 1.68 -44.32
N GLY A 756 -18.08 1.89 -43.92
CA GLY A 756 -17.09 2.64 -44.71
C GLY A 756 -17.37 4.14 -44.81
N GLN A 757 -18.14 4.69 -43.86
CA GLN A 757 -18.47 6.11 -43.79
C GLN A 757 -17.56 6.89 -42.84
N LEU A 758 -16.77 6.20 -42.01
CA LEU A 758 -15.90 6.81 -41.02
C LEU A 758 -14.46 6.91 -41.54
N GLU A 759 -13.94 8.13 -41.62
CA GLU A 759 -12.52 8.35 -41.90
C GLU A 759 -11.65 8.06 -40.66
N PRO A 760 -10.44 7.51 -40.84
CA PRO A 760 -9.53 7.19 -39.73
C PRO A 760 -9.19 8.39 -38.83
N VAL A 761 -9.07 9.61 -39.39
CA VAL A 761 -8.84 10.85 -38.62
C VAL A 761 -9.99 11.10 -37.66
N ILE A 762 -11.23 10.99 -38.14
CA ILE A 762 -12.43 11.22 -37.35
C ILE A 762 -12.49 10.19 -36.21
N ALA A 763 -12.20 8.92 -36.50
CA ALA A 763 -12.11 7.87 -35.48
C ALA A 763 -11.06 8.18 -34.39
N ALA A 764 -9.90 8.73 -34.78
CA ALA A 764 -8.83 9.10 -33.86
C ALA A 764 -9.17 10.30 -32.95
N ILE A 765 -9.97 11.27 -33.43
CA ILE A 765 -10.46 12.42 -32.64
C ILE A 765 -11.57 12.01 -31.68
N LEU A 766 -12.47 11.15 -32.16
CA LEU A 766 -13.62 10.64 -31.42
C LEU A 766 -13.19 9.88 -30.15
N MET A 767 -12.11 9.10 -30.21
CA MET A 767 -11.65 8.28 -29.08
C MET A 767 -11.23 9.08 -27.81
N PRO A 768 -10.36 10.12 -27.87
CA PRO A 768 -10.11 11.00 -26.73
C PRO A 768 -11.38 11.70 -26.23
N PHE A 769 -12.26 12.13 -27.14
CA PHE A 769 -13.49 12.82 -26.78
C PHE A 769 -14.43 11.91 -25.97
N SER A 770 -14.54 10.63 -26.36
CA SER A 770 -15.25 9.61 -25.59
C SER A 770 -14.70 9.48 -24.17
N SER A 771 -13.38 9.40 -24.04
CA SER A 771 -12.70 9.30 -22.73
C SER A 771 -12.95 10.53 -21.85
N ILE A 772 -12.86 11.74 -22.42
CA ILE A 772 -13.16 13.00 -21.73
C ILE A 772 -14.63 13.05 -21.29
N SER A 773 -15.55 12.65 -22.18
CA SER A 773 -16.98 12.65 -21.87
C SER A 773 -17.32 11.76 -20.67
N VAL A 774 -16.71 10.57 -20.58
CA VAL A 774 -16.88 9.64 -19.46
C VAL A 774 -16.31 10.22 -18.18
N VAL A 775 -15.14 10.85 -18.23
CA VAL A 775 -14.50 11.52 -17.08
C VAL A 775 -15.36 12.67 -16.55
N VAL A 776 -15.87 13.52 -17.44
CA VAL A 776 -16.77 14.64 -17.08
C VAL A 776 -18.06 14.09 -16.49
N PHE A 777 -18.67 13.10 -17.14
CA PHE A 777 -19.91 12.47 -16.70
C PHE A 777 -19.77 11.87 -15.29
N THR A 778 -18.74 11.05 -15.04
CA THR A 778 -18.53 10.46 -13.71
C THR A 778 -18.28 11.53 -12.66
N THR A 779 -17.51 12.58 -12.98
CA THR A 779 -17.19 13.65 -12.02
C THR A 779 -18.43 14.45 -11.63
N ILE A 780 -19.27 14.80 -12.61
CA ILE A 780 -20.53 15.52 -12.36
C ILE A 780 -21.48 14.64 -11.55
N LEU A 781 -21.69 13.40 -11.97
CA LEU A 781 -22.70 12.52 -11.37
C LEU A 781 -22.34 12.14 -9.92
N THR A 782 -21.06 11.89 -9.64
CA THR A 782 -20.57 11.63 -8.28
C THR A 782 -20.71 12.86 -7.37
N ASN A 783 -20.44 14.07 -7.87
CA ASN A 783 -20.62 15.31 -7.10
C ASN A 783 -22.11 15.60 -6.82
N ILE A 784 -23.00 15.47 -7.81
CA ILE A 784 -24.45 15.69 -7.62
C ILE A 784 -25.02 14.68 -6.62
N THR A 785 -24.70 13.41 -6.80
CA THR A 785 -25.19 12.32 -5.95
C THR A 785 -24.72 12.50 -4.51
N SER A 786 -23.46 12.87 -4.32
CA SER A 786 -22.87 13.13 -3.02
C SER A 786 -23.47 14.36 -2.35
N LYS A 787 -23.63 15.47 -3.08
CA LYS A 787 -24.22 16.70 -2.54
C LYS A 787 -25.63 16.46 -2.01
N LYS A 788 -26.46 15.67 -2.72
CA LYS A 788 -27.84 15.37 -2.31
C LYS A 788 -27.94 14.52 -1.04
N LEU A 789 -26.94 13.69 -0.77
CA LEU A 789 -26.96 12.76 0.36
C LEU A 789 -26.17 13.26 1.58
N LEU A 790 -25.21 14.17 1.39
CA LEU A 790 -24.35 14.71 2.44
C LEU A 790 -24.77 16.12 2.90
N SER A 791 -25.69 16.78 2.18
CA SER A 791 -26.45 17.95 2.64
C SER A 791 -27.55 17.53 3.60
#